data_AF-A0A6I2GSN0-F1
#
_entry.id   AF-A0A6I2GSN0-F1
#
_cell.length_a   1.000
_cell.length_b   1.000
_cell.length_c   1.000
_cell.angle_alpha   90.00
_cell.angle_beta   90.00
_cell.angle_gamma   90.00
#
_symmetry.space_group_name_H-M   'P 1'
#
loop_
_entity.id
_entity.type
_entity.pdbx_description
1 polymer ?
#
loop_
_entity_poly.entity_id
_entity_poly.type
_entity_poly.pdbx_seq_one_letter_code
_entity_poly.pdbx_strand_id
1 'polypeptide(L)'
;MHAPRSRVLPAVCLFLLAACSSTPPREGAVSLTVAYSGFRPRCLRVSAVDAAGQGAPAHSTDVAGKGEATGGEVKLAVFRDPSWGSTLQLRVEAFEREGCVGTAVARTDGQAAVVEGQVTQLTLALSARDADGDGYVEAASGGSDCRDDAANVSPDGTERCDGVDNNCDGQRDEGFSVGQLCTTAAGCQSAWACAADGTRSCTETQGQWRPDTDGDGFGSSTAPGKTACLQPAGYVANALDCNDGNNKVNPNAAERCDGVDNNCDGAKDEGFNVGAACTSAVVNGKSCAGARACLADGTAACNAATPVMLYPDADGDGQGSSRAAAEPRCANETAGWVANNTDCDDGDATVKKQTTGELCDGKDNTCDGVVDEGFNLGASCNVGGQPCAGKLACNAAKTGTQCVGTAKVPAYPDDDRDTRGKAGVAAVNECLGPDFVTSNDDCDDGDPFVKPGAPELCDHKDNNCNGSVDEQLACRADTDPWQRESAGGTTAQWYSVSLFGNGGVAVAGQGSQVLLRVPGASSFGPTAQSCVGEWQGVWADASSGKLFLGGELRLGVYNIAQGTCNSGSWGQSSSYSRGIFGIPKTGGQDVYAVGEVRPVPTGQNALPGRSVVWDGAENGNNATTKDHTFPLYDVHGTARSNLLAVGGTPGTKGRIYQFDTVNNFFAPVGNGTDQGDQLLRAVWALHPKLAYAVGDANTVMRFDGASTVQVAGPLASASEGDLVALVAFGRNALYAVAYTPASGATPQQSRVFQFDGSTWRQVGAPLSGVRLRDLAGTSPENLWVVGEDGWIAHWP
;
A
#
# COMPACT_ATOMS: atom_id res chain seq x y z
N MET A 1 -0.68 -44.99 33.30
CA MET A 1 -1.80 -44.09 33.64
C MET A 1 -1.55 -42.81 32.84
N HIS A 2 -2.23 -42.55 31.73
CA HIS A 2 -3.62 -42.06 31.58
C HIS A 2 -3.85 -40.64 32.15
N ALA A 3 -4.36 -39.73 31.32
CA ALA A 3 -4.67 -38.33 31.59
C ALA A 3 -6.07 -37.96 31.09
N PRO A 4 -6.68 -36.89 31.62
CA PRO A 4 -7.30 -35.81 30.80
C PRO A 4 -7.01 -34.40 31.37
N ARG A 5 -6.66 -33.35 30.61
CA ARG A 5 -7.41 -32.50 29.62
C ARG A 5 -8.28 -31.34 30.21
N SER A 6 -7.97 -30.10 29.79
CA SER A 6 -8.83 -28.87 29.71
C SER A 6 -9.31 -28.25 31.05
N ARG A 7 -9.71 -26.97 31.21
CA ARG A 7 -9.96 -25.76 30.35
C ARG A 7 -9.87 -24.50 31.31
N VAL A 8 -9.92 -23.19 31.00
CA VAL A 8 -10.23 -22.28 29.85
C VAL A 8 -9.31 -21.01 29.95
N LEU A 9 -9.48 -19.98 29.10
CA LEU A 9 -8.99 -18.60 29.32
C LEU A 9 -9.83 -17.85 30.40
N PRO A 10 -9.27 -16.78 30.99
CA PRO A 10 -9.74 -15.42 30.71
C PRO A 10 -8.57 -14.51 30.21
N ALA A 11 -8.73 -13.48 29.38
CA ALA A 11 -9.79 -12.45 29.30
C ALA A 11 -9.82 -11.52 30.53
N VAL A 12 -8.78 -10.69 30.69
CA VAL A 12 -8.72 -9.65 31.74
C VAL A 12 -9.70 -8.53 31.38
N CYS A 13 -10.94 -8.66 31.86
CA CYS A 13 -11.93 -7.60 31.75
C CYS A 13 -11.63 -6.46 32.73
N LEU A 14 -11.71 -5.22 32.25
CA LEU A 14 -11.70 -4.03 33.09
C LEU A 14 -12.97 -4.00 33.97
N PHE A 15 -12.85 -4.36 35.25
CA PHE A 15 -13.99 -4.46 36.16
C PHE A 15 -14.46 -3.08 36.68
N LEU A 16 -15.37 -2.45 35.94
CA LEU A 16 -16.11 -1.27 36.40
C LEU A 16 -17.35 -1.66 37.22
N LEU A 17 -17.19 -1.81 38.53
CA LEU A 17 -18.30 -1.95 39.48
C LEU A 17 -18.83 -0.58 39.93
N ALA A 18 -20.11 -0.32 39.68
CA ALA A 18 -20.79 0.89 40.11
C ALA A 18 -21.22 0.86 41.61
N ALA A 19 -20.25 0.83 42.53
CA ALA A 19 -20.46 1.09 43.95
C ALA A 19 -19.14 1.49 44.66
N CYS A 20 -19.20 2.46 45.58
CA CYS A 20 -18.03 2.88 46.35
C CYS A 20 -17.61 1.82 47.39
N SER A 21 -16.42 1.23 47.22
CA SER A 21 -15.73 0.51 48.30
C SER A 21 -14.84 1.45 49.10
N SER A 22 -14.81 1.32 50.43
CA SER A 22 -14.10 2.24 51.35
C SER A 22 -12.61 1.92 51.57
N THR A 23 -11.99 1.13 50.68
CA THR A 23 -10.57 0.74 50.73
C THR A 23 -9.91 1.01 49.37
N PRO A 24 -8.81 1.80 49.30
CA PRO A 24 -8.10 2.05 48.04
C PRO A 24 -7.53 0.78 47.38
N PRO A 25 -7.46 0.71 46.03
CA PRO A 25 -6.71 -0.33 45.33
C PRO A 25 -5.22 -0.24 45.67
N ARG A 26 -4.52 -1.36 45.75
CA ARG A 26 -3.07 -1.37 46.02
C ARG A 26 -2.26 -0.69 44.91
N GLU A 27 -2.66 -0.88 43.65
CA GLU A 27 -1.92 -0.42 42.46
C GLU A 27 -2.11 1.08 42.11
N GLY A 28 -3.01 1.77 42.81
CA GLY A 28 -3.39 3.17 42.53
C GLY A 28 -4.42 3.32 41.40
N ALA A 29 -5.07 4.48 41.31
CA ALA A 29 -6.09 4.75 40.29
C ALA A 29 -6.17 6.24 39.90
N VAL A 30 -6.74 6.52 38.72
CA VAL A 30 -7.19 7.85 38.31
C VAL A 30 -8.70 7.94 38.45
N SER A 31 -9.18 8.92 39.19
CA SER A 31 -10.57 9.38 39.21
C SER A 31 -10.73 10.40 38.09
N LEU A 32 -11.18 9.93 36.93
CA LEU A 32 -11.39 10.73 35.73
C LEU A 32 -12.81 11.32 35.74
N THR A 33 -12.91 12.64 35.74
CA THR A 33 -14.14 13.37 35.43
C THR A 33 -14.09 13.80 33.96
N VAL A 34 -14.99 13.25 33.14
CA VAL A 34 -15.22 13.74 31.79
C VAL A 34 -16.38 14.72 31.85
N ALA A 35 -16.14 15.98 31.52
CA ALA A 35 -17.18 16.99 31.37
C ALA A 35 -17.40 17.32 29.89
N TYR A 36 -18.64 17.55 29.48
CA TYR A 36 -19.00 18.01 28.13
C TYR A 36 -20.06 19.11 28.19
N SER A 37 -20.03 19.96 27.18
CA SER A 37 -20.89 21.14 27.03
C SER A 37 -21.19 21.39 25.56
N GLY A 38 -22.42 21.84 25.26
CA GLY A 38 -22.87 22.17 23.91
C GLY A 38 -23.14 20.96 23.02
N PHE A 39 -23.44 19.80 23.61
CA PHE A 39 -24.04 18.59 23.01
C PHE A 39 -24.22 17.49 24.08
N ARG A 40 -24.97 16.43 23.76
CA ARG A 40 -25.19 15.26 24.63
C ARG A 40 -24.67 13.97 23.99
N PRO A 41 -23.50 13.45 24.39
CA PRO A 41 -23.05 12.15 23.92
C PRO A 41 -23.98 11.03 24.38
N ARG A 42 -24.40 10.16 23.47
CA ARG A 42 -25.01 8.85 23.82
C ARG A 42 -23.91 7.87 24.28
N CYS A 43 -22.72 7.95 23.71
CA CYS A 43 -21.58 7.09 24.08
C CYS A 43 -20.25 7.87 24.16
N LEU A 44 -19.41 7.50 25.13
CA LEU A 44 -18.05 8.00 25.33
C LEU A 44 -17.07 6.82 25.30
N ARG A 45 -16.08 6.85 24.41
CA ARG A 45 -14.97 5.88 24.39
C ARG A 45 -13.80 6.45 25.17
N VAL A 46 -13.44 5.80 26.27
CA VAL A 46 -12.29 6.16 27.10
C VAL A 46 -11.18 5.16 26.87
N SER A 47 -10.01 5.62 26.45
CA SER A 47 -8.84 4.79 26.17
C SER A 47 -7.65 5.19 27.05
N ALA A 48 -6.98 4.19 27.62
CA ALA A 48 -5.78 4.36 28.44
C ALA A 48 -4.59 3.60 27.85
N VAL A 49 -3.39 4.18 27.95
CA VAL A 49 -2.12 3.50 27.65
C VAL A 49 -1.01 4.06 28.56
N ASP A 50 0.07 3.30 28.74
CA ASP A 50 1.29 3.78 29.38
C ASP A 50 1.85 5.03 28.68
N ALA A 51 2.28 6.04 29.45
CA ALA A 51 2.81 7.27 28.88
C ALA A 51 4.21 7.13 28.24
N ALA A 52 4.94 6.04 28.51
CA ALA A 52 6.16 5.68 27.77
C ALA A 52 5.89 4.75 26.56
N GLY A 53 4.61 4.47 26.25
CA GLY A 53 4.18 3.73 25.07
C GLY A 53 4.25 2.20 25.18
N GLN A 54 4.48 1.65 26.38
CA GLN A 54 4.45 0.20 26.56
C GLN A 54 3.01 -0.36 26.54
N GLY A 55 2.84 -1.59 26.04
CA GLY A 55 1.56 -2.29 26.12
C GLY A 55 0.48 -1.87 25.10
N ALA A 56 0.84 -1.28 23.96
CA ALA A 56 -0.11 -1.08 22.85
C ALA A 56 -0.69 -2.44 22.35
N PRO A 57 -1.98 -2.53 21.97
CA PRO A 57 -2.96 -1.43 21.84
C PRO A 57 -3.51 -0.93 23.17
N ALA A 58 -3.88 0.36 23.19
CA ALA A 58 -4.50 1.00 24.35
C ALA A 58 -5.75 0.24 24.84
N HIS A 59 -5.95 0.20 26.16
CA HIS A 59 -7.12 -0.41 26.76
C HIS A 59 -8.28 0.58 26.71
N SER A 60 -9.27 0.30 25.86
CA SER A 60 -10.47 1.12 25.68
C SER A 60 -11.69 0.53 26.38
N THR A 61 -12.57 1.39 26.88
CA THR A 61 -13.90 1.03 27.38
C THR A 61 -14.92 2.07 26.94
N ASP A 62 -16.11 1.60 26.56
CA ASP A 62 -17.21 2.45 26.10
C ASP A 62 -18.23 2.61 27.23
N VAL A 63 -18.62 3.85 27.52
CA VAL A 63 -19.56 4.18 28.60
C VAL A 63 -20.66 5.11 28.09
N ALA A 64 -21.88 4.93 28.59
CA ALA A 64 -22.99 5.82 28.25
C ALA A 64 -22.78 7.23 28.82
N GLY A 65 -23.05 8.25 28.00
CA GLY A 65 -23.08 9.64 28.45
C GLY A 65 -24.28 9.94 29.36
N LYS A 66 -24.19 11.02 30.14
CA LYS A 66 -25.18 11.40 31.17
C LYS A 66 -25.34 12.92 31.30
N GLY A 67 -26.56 13.39 31.51
CA GLY A 67 -26.88 14.81 31.60
C GLY A 67 -27.92 15.22 30.57
N GLU A 68 -28.01 16.52 30.34
CA GLU A 68 -28.99 17.14 29.46
C GLU A 68 -28.40 17.41 28.07
N ALA A 69 -29.24 17.86 27.13
CA ALA A 69 -28.85 18.29 25.79
C ALA A 69 -27.59 19.19 25.78
N THR A 70 -27.60 20.22 26.62
CA THR A 70 -26.54 21.24 26.67
C THR A 70 -25.27 20.80 27.41
N GLY A 71 -25.22 19.60 27.99
CA GLY A 71 -24.01 19.04 28.60
C GLY A 71 -24.21 18.22 29.88
N GLY A 72 -23.10 17.79 30.47
CA GLY A 72 -23.08 16.99 31.69
C GLY A 72 -21.68 16.50 32.08
N GLU A 73 -21.62 15.53 33.00
CA GLU A 73 -20.38 14.87 33.39
C GLU A 73 -20.55 13.35 33.61
N VAL A 74 -19.51 12.59 33.27
CA VAL A 74 -19.34 11.18 33.68
C VAL A 74 -18.07 11.04 34.51
N LYS A 75 -18.20 10.43 35.69
CA LYS A 75 -17.07 10.12 36.59
C LYS A 75 -16.74 8.63 36.53
N LEU A 76 -15.46 8.33 36.33
CA LEU A 76 -14.92 7.01 36.03
C LEU A 76 -13.67 6.74 36.88
N ALA A 77 -13.46 5.48 37.27
CA ALA A 77 -12.22 5.02 37.87
C ALA A 77 -11.40 4.28 36.79
N VAL A 78 -10.24 4.83 36.43
CA VAL A 78 -9.26 4.16 35.56
C VAL A 78 -8.19 3.57 36.46
N PHE A 79 -8.12 2.25 36.52
CA PHE A 79 -7.09 1.52 37.25
C PHE A 79 -5.83 1.38 36.39
N ARG A 80 -4.67 1.49 37.01
CA ARG A 80 -3.37 1.32 36.35
C ARG A 80 -3.09 -0.17 36.14
N ASP A 81 -2.77 -0.60 34.93
CA ASP A 81 -2.30 -1.98 34.74
C ASP A 81 -0.94 -2.16 35.46
N PRO A 82 -0.73 -3.24 36.25
CA PRO A 82 0.51 -3.45 36.98
C PRO A 82 1.78 -3.49 36.11
N SER A 83 1.67 -3.82 34.82
CA SER A 83 2.79 -3.90 33.87
C SER A 83 3.20 -2.56 33.24
N TRP A 84 2.39 -1.51 33.40
CA TRP A 84 2.66 -0.18 32.83
C TRP A 84 3.56 0.67 33.73
N GLY A 85 3.96 1.86 33.27
CA GLY A 85 4.61 2.87 34.08
C GLY A 85 3.69 3.53 35.11
N SER A 86 4.23 4.49 35.85
CA SER A 86 3.50 5.27 36.86
C SER A 86 2.76 6.48 36.29
N THR A 87 2.70 6.65 34.96
CA THR A 87 1.98 7.75 34.30
C THR A 87 1.10 7.21 33.18
N LEU A 88 -0.19 7.53 33.22
CA LEU A 88 -1.17 7.13 32.22
C LEU A 88 -1.41 8.25 31.21
N GLN A 89 -1.50 7.85 29.94
CA GLN A 89 -1.95 8.64 28.81
C GLN A 89 -3.43 8.29 28.57
N LEU A 90 -4.30 9.29 28.57
CA LEU A 90 -5.76 9.10 28.55
C LEU A 90 -6.38 9.88 27.39
N ARG A 91 -7.22 9.20 26.61
CA ARG A 91 -8.03 9.76 25.53
C ARG A 91 -9.51 9.56 25.82
N VAL A 92 -10.33 10.56 25.51
CA VAL A 92 -11.79 10.43 25.48
C VAL A 92 -12.34 10.92 24.16
N GLU A 93 -13.22 10.13 23.56
CA GLU A 93 -13.93 10.42 22.31
C GLU A 93 -15.44 10.32 22.55
N ALA A 94 -16.23 11.19 21.91
CA ALA A 94 -17.67 11.32 22.15
C ALA A 94 -18.50 11.06 20.89
N PHE A 95 -19.59 10.30 21.03
CA PHE A 95 -20.43 9.83 19.92
C PHE A 95 -21.92 9.99 20.26
N GLU A 96 -22.71 10.30 19.25
CA GLU A 96 -24.16 10.49 19.34
C GLU A 96 -24.96 9.21 19.12
N ARG A 97 -24.30 8.13 18.69
CA ARG A 97 -24.91 6.81 18.50
C ARG A 97 -24.46 5.83 19.59
N GLU A 98 -25.37 4.96 20.02
CA GLU A 98 -25.06 3.91 20.99
C GLU A 98 -23.93 2.99 20.48
N GLY A 99 -23.12 2.46 21.40
CA GLY A 99 -21.98 1.59 21.04
C GLY A 99 -20.77 2.32 20.45
N CYS A 100 -20.73 3.67 20.50
CA CYS A 100 -19.57 4.48 20.10
C CYS A 100 -19.14 4.16 18.64
N VAL A 101 -20.11 4.24 17.73
CA VAL A 101 -19.96 3.98 16.29
C VAL A 101 -20.11 5.28 15.47
N GLY A 102 -19.47 5.32 14.30
CA GLY A 102 -19.46 6.49 13.42
C GLY A 102 -18.34 7.48 13.75
N THR A 103 -18.54 8.75 13.41
CA THR A 103 -17.61 9.85 13.69
C THR A 103 -17.73 10.28 15.15
N ALA A 104 -16.61 10.68 15.77
CA ALA A 104 -16.61 11.28 17.10
C ALA A 104 -16.81 12.80 16.99
N VAL A 105 -17.90 13.33 17.57
CA VAL A 105 -18.26 14.76 17.52
C VAL A 105 -17.38 15.63 18.42
N ALA A 106 -16.75 15.04 19.43
CA ALA A 106 -15.73 15.71 20.25
C ALA A 106 -14.64 14.71 20.68
N ARG A 107 -13.41 15.21 20.87
CA ARG A 107 -12.24 14.45 21.32
C ARG A 107 -11.38 15.27 22.27
N THR A 108 -10.76 14.62 23.24
CA THR A 108 -9.84 15.25 24.21
C THR A 108 -8.80 14.24 24.72
N ASP A 109 -7.62 14.74 25.10
CA ASP A 109 -6.46 13.95 25.55
C ASP A 109 -5.89 14.55 26.85
N GLY A 110 -5.27 13.73 27.70
CA GLY A 110 -4.60 14.18 28.92
C GLY A 110 -3.74 13.13 29.60
N GLN A 111 -3.06 13.53 30.68
CA GLN A 111 -2.12 12.69 31.41
C GLN A 111 -2.36 12.74 32.92
N ALA A 112 -2.12 11.63 33.60
CA ALA A 112 -2.16 11.55 35.06
C ALA A 112 -1.06 10.62 35.59
N ALA A 113 -0.27 11.11 36.55
CA ALA A 113 0.60 10.27 37.36
C ALA A 113 -0.25 9.47 38.37
N VAL A 114 0.02 8.18 38.51
CA VAL A 114 -0.63 7.27 39.45
C VAL A 114 0.36 6.86 40.54
N VAL A 115 -0.03 7.04 41.79
CA VAL A 115 0.75 6.65 42.97
C VAL A 115 0.04 5.48 43.65
N GLU A 116 0.79 4.45 44.04
CA GLU A 116 0.26 3.25 44.69
C GLU A 116 -0.51 3.61 45.98
N GLY A 117 -1.68 2.99 46.16
CA GLY A 117 -2.59 3.28 47.28
C GLY A 117 -3.25 4.67 47.27
N GLN A 118 -3.05 5.51 46.24
CA GLN A 118 -3.66 6.83 46.09
C GLN A 118 -4.67 6.87 44.93
N VAL A 119 -5.49 7.93 44.90
CA VAL A 119 -6.41 8.23 43.79
C VAL A 119 -6.12 9.62 43.25
N THR A 120 -5.53 9.70 42.07
CA THR A 120 -5.26 10.98 41.37
C THR A 120 -6.55 11.48 40.72
N GLN A 121 -6.90 12.76 40.91
CA GLN A 121 -8.03 13.38 40.21
C GLN A 121 -7.55 13.96 38.86
N LEU A 122 -8.30 13.70 37.80
CA LEU A 122 -8.13 14.34 36.50
C LEU A 122 -9.50 14.77 35.96
N THR A 123 -9.59 15.98 35.42
CA THR A 123 -10.78 16.44 34.70
C THR A 123 -10.40 16.73 33.25
N LEU A 124 -11.12 16.13 32.30
CA LEU A 124 -11.00 16.39 30.87
C LEU A 124 -12.31 16.99 30.36
N ALA A 125 -12.18 17.99 29.48
CA ALA A 125 -13.32 18.70 28.89
C ALA A 125 -13.46 18.35 27.41
N LEU A 126 -14.71 18.25 26.97
CA LEU A 126 -15.16 18.04 25.59
C LEU A 126 -16.18 19.13 25.23
N SER A 127 -16.21 19.54 23.98
CA SER A 127 -17.18 20.51 23.48
C SER A 127 -17.45 20.30 22.01
N ALA A 128 -18.72 20.34 21.63
CA ALA A 128 -19.17 20.49 20.25
C ALA A 128 -20.10 21.72 20.17
N ARG A 129 -20.77 21.90 19.02
CA ARG A 129 -21.78 22.93 18.82
C ARG A 129 -23.07 22.27 18.32
N ASP A 130 -23.97 22.05 19.28
CA ASP A 130 -25.43 22.09 19.17
C ASP A 130 -25.86 23.57 19.17
N ALA A 131 -26.71 24.01 18.23
CA ALA A 131 -27.09 25.42 18.11
C ALA A 131 -28.57 25.76 18.33
N ASP A 132 -29.46 24.77 18.41
CA ASP A 132 -30.86 24.98 18.82
C ASP A 132 -31.15 24.49 20.25
N GLY A 133 -30.31 23.59 20.78
CA GLY A 133 -30.30 23.12 22.16
C GLY A 133 -30.95 21.74 22.39
N ASP A 134 -31.20 20.94 21.35
CA ASP A 134 -31.83 19.62 21.48
C ASP A 134 -30.88 18.49 21.97
N GLY A 135 -29.58 18.67 21.76
CA GLY A 135 -28.51 17.78 22.21
C GLY A 135 -27.71 17.08 21.12
N TYR A 136 -28.14 17.15 19.86
CA TYR A 136 -27.39 16.68 18.70
C TYR A 136 -26.50 17.77 18.08
N VAL A 137 -25.55 17.37 17.24
CA VAL A 137 -24.62 18.25 16.51
C VAL A 137 -24.91 18.15 15.02
N GLU A 138 -24.83 19.28 14.34
CA GLU A 138 -24.88 19.43 12.88
C GLU A 138 -24.13 18.29 12.13
N ALA A 139 -24.82 17.60 11.21
CA ALA A 139 -24.21 16.53 10.42
C ALA A 139 -22.99 16.98 9.58
N ALA A 140 -22.94 18.25 9.15
CA ALA A 140 -21.78 18.81 8.44
C ALA A 140 -20.52 18.90 9.33
N SER A 141 -20.71 19.07 10.64
CA SER A 141 -19.66 19.00 11.66
C SER A 141 -19.35 17.57 12.13
N GLY A 142 -19.98 16.55 11.52
CA GLY A 142 -19.76 15.13 11.80
C GLY A 142 -20.68 14.52 12.86
N GLY A 143 -21.69 15.27 13.31
CA GLY A 143 -22.78 14.75 14.14
C GLY A 143 -23.86 14.04 13.32
N SER A 144 -25.09 14.05 13.84
CA SER A 144 -26.23 13.34 13.26
C SER A 144 -27.51 14.17 13.12
N ASP A 145 -27.47 15.45 13.45
CA ASP A 145 -28.58 16.37 13.21
C ASP A 145 -28.70 16.78 11.73
N CYS A 146 -29.92 16.73 11.19
CA CYS A 146 -30.23 17.22 9.84
C CYS A 146 -30.69 18.69 9.79
N ARG A 147 -30.99 19.34 10.93
CA ARG A 147 -31.21 20.80 11.07
C ARG A 147 -30.86 21.35 12.46
N ASP A 148 -29.59 21.76 12.60
CA ASP A 148 -28.99 22.52 13.73
C ASP A 148 -29.60 23.92 13.96
N ASP A 149 -30.81 24.18 13.44
CA ASP A 149 -31.60 25.41 13.63
C ASP A 149 -33.07 25.14 14.06
N ALA A 150 -33.45 23.88 14.32
CA ALA A 150 -34.83 23.47 14.57
C ALA A 150 -34.95 22.23 15.49
N ALA A 151 -34.96 22.46 16.81
CA ALA A 151 -34.97 21.48 17.92
C ALA A 151 -36.16 20.48 18.01
N ASN A 152 -36.86 20.25 16.90
CA ASN A 152 -37.86 19.20 16.69
C ASN A 152 -37.60 18.40 15.40
N VAL A 153 -36.42 18.56 14.77
CA VAL A 153 -35.99 17.96 13.50
C VAL A 153 -34.63 17.30 13.72
N SER A 154 -34.61 16.12 14.35
CA SER A 154 -33.38 15.45 14.79
C SER A 154 -33.59 13.93 14.94
N PRO A 155 -32.53 13.12 15.19
CA PRO A 155 -32.64 11.65 15.27
C PRO A 155 -33.57 11.05 16.34
N ASP A 156 -34.10 11.85 17.27
CA ASP A 156 -35.14 11.43 18.24
C ASP A 156 -36.51 12.13 18.00
N GLY A 157 -36.62 12.90 16.92
CA GLY A 157 -37.83 13.65 16.58
C GLY A 157 -39.04 12.76 16.35
N THR A 158 -40.24 13.32 16.56
CA THR A 158 -41.52 12.62 16.40
C THR A 158 -42.29 13.23 15.24
N GLU A 159 -42.51 12.43 14.20
CA GLU A 159 -43.23 12.80 12.98
C GLU A 159 -44.59 13.46 13.22
N ARG A 160 -44.87 14.44 12.38
CA ARG A 160 -46.10 15.22 12.31
C ARG A 160 -46.59 15.24 10.87
N CYS A 161 -47.88 15.47 10.68
CA CYS A 161 -48.47 15.71 9.35
C CYS A 161 -48.25 17.18 8.94
N ASP A 162 -47.00 17.58 8.71
CA ASP A 162 -46.60 18.98 8.40
C ASP A 162 -45.63 19.17 7.20
N GLY A 163 -45.19 18.08 6.57
CA GLY A 163 -44.36 18.09 5.36
C GLY A 163 -42.86 18.25 5.60
N VAL A 164 -42.40 18.12 6.85
CA VAL A 164 -40.99 18.09 7.25
C VAL A 164 -40.61 16.67 7.66
N ASP A 165 -39.37 16.27 7.36
CA ASP A 165 -38.72 15.08 7.94
C ASP A 165 -38.36 15.47 9.39
N ASN A 166 -39.09 14.99 10.41
CA ASN A 166 -38.83 15.38 11.80
C ASN A 166 -37.83 14.45 12.49
N ASN A 167 -37.69 13.20 12.04
CA ASN A 167 -36.84 12.17 12.66
C ASN A 167 -35.46 11.99 11.98
N CYS A 168 -35.20 12.69 10.88
CA CYS A 168 -33.99 12.60 10.05
C CYS A 168 -33.71 11.20 9.45
N ASP A 169 -34.73 10.34 9.23
CA ASP A 169 -34.58 9.04 8.56
C ASP A 169 -34.59 9.12 7.03
N GLY A 170 -35.05 10.24 6.47
CA GLY A 170 -35.17 10.49 5.03
C GLY A 170 -36.59 10.40 4.47
N GLN A 171 -37.60 10.10 5.30
CA GLN A 171 -39.02 10.13 4.96
C GLN A 171 -39.70 11.42 5.47
N ARG A 172 -41.02 11.53 5.30
CA ARG A 172 -41.84 12.67 5.71
C ARG A 172 -43.28 12.22 5.92
N ASP A 173 -43.91 12.68 7.00
CA ASP A 173 -45.31 12.41 7.31
C ASP A 173 -45.67 10.88 7.33
N GLU A 174 -44.70 9.97 7.58
CA GLU A 174 -44.98 8.54 7.45
C GLU A 174 -45.99 8.04 8.50
N GLY A 175 -46.81 7.06 8.09
CA GLY A 175 -47.93 6.55 8.87
C GLY A 175 -49.23 7.37 8.75
N PHE A 176 -49.19 8.68 8.45
CA PHE A 176 -50.40 9.51 8.43
C PHE A 176 -51.38 9.19 7.29
N SER A 177 -50.93 8.53 6.21
CA SER A 177 -51.79 8.01 5.11
C SER A 177 -52.57 9.08 4.33
N VAL A 178 -51.99 10.27 4.17
CA VAL A 178 -52.60 11.42 3.48
C VAL A 178 -53.01 11.06 2.05
N GLY A 179 -54.16 11.57 1.61
CA GLY A 179 -54.71 11.34 0.26
C GLY A 179 -55.46 10.01 0.06
N GLN A 180 -55.47 9.11 1.05
CA GLN A 180 -56.28 7.89 0.98
C GLN A 180 -57.77 8.21 1.20
N LEU A 181 -58.67 7.44 0.56
CA LEU A 181 -60.11 7.65 0.65
C LEU A 181 -60.67 7.35 2.05
N CYS A 182 -61.66 8.15 2.45
CA CYS A 182 -62.47 7.97 3.66
C CYS A 182 -63.96 8.07 3.31
N THR A 183 -64.85 7.56 4.17
CA THR A 183 -66.31 7.61 3.99
C THR A 183 -66.96 8.17 5.24
N THR A 184 -67.85 9.15 5.08
CA THR A 184 -68.51 9.84 6.19
C THR A 184 -69.79 9.12 6.64
N ALA A 185 -70.32 9.50 7.81
CA ALA A 185 -71.40 8.78 8.47
C ALA A 185 -72.73 8.74 7.69
N ALA A 186 -73.00 9.69 6.79
CA ALA A 186 -74.17 9.66 5.90
C ALA A 186 -73.85 9.19 4.47
N GLY A 187 -72.67 8.60 4.23
CA GLY A 187 -72.35 7.87 3.01
C GLY A 187 -71.64 8.66 1.92
N CYS A 188 -71.17 9.88 2.19
CA CYS A 188 -70.34 10.62 1.23
C CYS A 188 -68.89 10.09 1.24
N GLN A 189 -68.26 10.05 0.06
CA GLN A 189 -66.85 9.72 -0.09
C GLN A 189 -66.00 10.99 -0.07
N SER A 190 -64.86 10.94 0.61
CA SER A 190 -63.93 12.04 0.83
C SER A 190 -62.50 11.47 0.97
N ALA A 191 -61.50 12.25 1.38
CA ALA A 191 -60.13 11.79 1.58
C ALA A 191 -59.51 12.27 2.90
N TRP A 192 -58.54 11.51 3.43
CA TRP A 192 -57.76 11.88 4.60
C TRP A 192 -56.79 13.02 4.27
N ALA A 193 -56.90 14.14 4.98
CA ALA A 193 -55.98 15.27 4.89
C ALA A 193 -55.33 15.55 6.25
N CYS A 194 -54.13 16.14 6.26
CA CYS A 194 -53.53 16.67 7.50
C CYS A 194 -54.46 17.73 8.12
N ALA A 195 -54.61 17.67 9.44
CA ALA A 195 -55.33 18.66 10.22
C ALA A 195 -54.35 19.71 10.77
N ALA A 196 -54.84 20.92 11.07
CA ALA A 196 -54.02 22.04 11.53
C ALA A 196 -53.41 21.87 12.94
N ASP A 197 -53.64 20.72 13.59
CA ASP A 197 -53.02 20.29 14.85
C ASP A 197 -51.91 19.22 14.64
N GLY A 198 -51.60 18.87 13.38
CA GLY A 198 -50.64 17.82 13.00
C GLY A 198 -51.23 16.41 12.92
N THR A 199 -52.55 16.25 13.08
CA THR A 199 -53.25 14.95 12.95
C THR A 199 -53.91 14.78 11.57
N ARG A 200 -54.99 13.98 11.42
CA ARG A 200 -55.69 13.75 10.13
C ARG A 200 -57.21 13.73 10.25
N SER A 201 -57.91 14.23 9.21
CA SER A 201 -59.38 14.45 9.23
C SER A 201 -60.12 14.13 7.91
N CYS A 202 -61.45 14.15 7.92
CA CYS A 202 -62.39 13.75 6.84
C CYS A 202 -63.76 14.49 7.00
N THR A 203 -64.45 14.94 5.93
CA THR A 203 -65.63 15.87 6.03
C THR A 203 -66.69 15.72 4.91
N GLU A 204 -67.91 16.30 5.08
CA GLU A 204 -69.15 16.05 4.27
C GLU A 204 -69.95 17.33 3.86
N THR A 205 -70.71 17.34 2.74
CA THR A 205 -71.56 18.47 2.27
C THR A 205 -72.74 18.04 1.35
N GLN A 206 -73.83 18.83 1.23
CA GLN A 206 -74.97 18.64 0.28
C GLN A 206 -75.16 19.85 -0.68
N GLY A 207 -75.83 19.66 -1.83
CA GLY A 207 -75.87 20.64 -2.95
C GLY A 207 -77.22 21.24 -3.38
N GLN A 208 -77.15 22.39 -4.03
CA GLN A 208 -78.25 23.09 -4.71
C GLN A 208 -77.94 23.18 -6.22
N TRP A 209 -78.96 23.14 -7.08
CA TRP A 209 -78.81 22.96 -8.54
C TRP A 209 -79.61 24.01 -9.34
N ARG A 210 -79.21 24.28 -10.59
CA ARG A 210 -79.86 25.19 -11.59
C ARG A 210 -79.95 24.50 -12.95
N PRO A 211 -80.88 24.86 -13.84
CA PRO A 211 -80.91 24.33 -15.19
C PRO A 211 -79.65 24.77 -15.96
N ASP A 212 -79.16 23.87 -16.81
CA ASP A 212 -78.06 24.02 -17.76
C ASP A 212 -78.69 23.71 -19.13
N THR A 213 -78.82 24.73 -19.99
CA THR A 213 -79.67 24.64 -21.20
C THR A 213 -78.89 24.24 -22.46
N ASP A 214 -77.60 24.57 -22.56
CA ASP A 214 -76.77 24.23 -23.73
C ASP A 214 -75.73 23.12 -23.48
N GLY A 215 -75.60 22.65 -22.24
CA GLY A 215 -74.89 21.44 -21.84
C GLY A 215 -73.44 21.66 -21.42
N ASP A 216 -73.08 22.84 -20.92
CA ASP A 216 -71.69 23.24 -20.70
C ASP A 216 -71.16 23.05 -19.26
N GLY A 217 -72.05 22.74 -18.31
CA GLY A 217 -71.73 22.60 -16.90
C GLY A 217 -72.12 23.80 -16.02
N PHE A 218 -72.60 24.90 -16.61
CA PHE A 218 -72.98 26.13 -15.92
C PHE A 218 -74.48 26.33 -15.94
N GLY A 219 -74.97 26.86 -14.83
CA GLY A 219 -76.39 26.98 -14.58
C GLY A 219 -76.80 28.42 -14.74
N SER A 220 -77.81 28.66 -15.58
CA SER A 220 -78.38 29.99 -15.82
C SER A 220 -78.47 30.84 -14.56
N SER A 221 -77.74 31.96 -14.55
CA SER A 221 -77.75 32.94 -13.44
C SER A 221 -79.11 33.61 -13.25
N THR A 222 -80.02 33.51 -14.22
CA THR A 222 -81.36 34.12 -14.18
C THR A 222 -82.51 33.13 -13.99
N ALA A 223 -82.29 31.81 -14.07
CA ALA A 223 -83.35 30.79 -13.97
C ALA A 223 -83.48 30.13 -12.58
N PRO A 224 -84.68 29.65 -12.18
CA PRO A 224 -84.92 29.08 -10.85
C PRO A 224 -84.39 27.63 -10.67
N GLY A 225 -83.90 27.35 -9.46
CA GLY A 225 -83.19 26.09 -9.11
C GLY A 225 -83.98 25.03 -8.31
N LYS A 226 -83.24 23.97 -7.90
CA LYS A 226 -83.69 22.79 -7.13
C LYS A 226 -82.67 22.42 -6.04
N THR A 227 -83.00 21.55 -5.08
CA THR A 227 -82.07 21.09 -4.02
C THR A 227 -82.11 19.56 -3.90
N ALA A 228 -80.94 18.90 -3.85
CA ALA A 228 -80.81 17.43 -3.76
C ALA A 228 -79.38 16.99 -3.42
N CYS A 229 -79.21 15.81 -2.83
CA CYS A 229 -77.87 15.22 -2.58
C CYS A 229 -77.18 14.70 -3.85
N LEU A 230 -77.94 14.40 -4.91
CA LEU A 230 -77.45 13.94 -6.21
C LEU A 230 -77.98 14.85 -7.31
N GLN A 231 -77.19 15.03 -8.36
CA GLN A 231 -77.46 15.90 -9.49
C GLN A 231 -78.74 15.49 -10.24
N PRO A 232 -79.77 16.37 -10.34
CA PRO A 232 -80.89 16.16 -11.25
C PRO A 232 -80.40 16.26 -12.70
N ALA A 233 -80.85 15.36 -13.58
CA ALA A 233 -80.47 15.42 -15.01
C ALA A 233 -80.90 16.76 -15.66
N GLY A 234 -79.99 17.39 -16.41
CA GLY A 234 -80.18 18.73 -16.98
C GLY A 234 -80.08 19.88 -15.97
N TYR A 235 -79.48 19.64 -14.80
CA TYR A 235 -79.20 20.66 -13.78
C TYR A 235 -77.77 20.52 -13.25
N VAL A 236 -77.14 21.63 -12.88
CA VAL A 236 -75.75 21.73 -12.39
C VAL A 236 -75.68 22.55 -11.09
N ALA A 237 -74.58 22.43 -10.32
CA ALA A 237 -74.53 22.88 -8.92
C ALA A 237 -74.34 24.41 -8.73
N ASN A 238 -74.29 25.19 -9.81
CA ASN A 238 -73.92 26.61 -9.80
C ASN A 238 -75.01 27.48 -10.46
N ALA A 239 -74.96 28.79 -10.27
CA ALA A 239 -75.93 29.77 -10.77
C ALA A 239 -75.23 30.95 -11.43
N LEU A 240 -74.33 30.61 -12.34
CA LEU A 240 -73.21 31.45 -12.75
C LEU A 240 -73.32 31.93 -14.20
N ASP A 241 -74.01 31.21 -15.07
CA ASP A 241 -73.99 31.50 -16.51
C ASP A 241 -74.75 32.80 -16.87
N CYS A 242 -74.08 33.77 -17.51
CA CYS A 242 -74.69 34.99 -18.02
C CYS A 242 -75.31 34.85 -19.43
N ASN A 243 -75.04 33.75 -20.14
CA ASN A 243 -75.49 33.48 -21.50
C ASN A 243 -75.68 31.97 -21.75
N ASP A 244 -76.61 31.35 -21.00
CA ASP A 244 -77.15 29.96 -20.98
C ASP A 244 -77.72 29.44 -22.33
N GLY A 245 -77.18 29.93 -23.45
CA GLY A 245 -77.39 29.46 -24.83
C GLY A 245 -76.14 29.59 -25.70
N ASN A 246 -74.97 29.81 -25.11
CA ASN A 246 -73.66 29.76 -25.75
C ASN A 246 -72.56 29.27 -24.77
N ASN A 247 -72.27 27.97 -24.84
CA ASN A 247 -71.29 27.17 -24.09
C ASN A 247 -69.79 27.59 -24.13
N LYS A 248 -69.53 28.88 -24.31
CA LYS A 248 -68.23 29.55 -24.34
C LYS A 248 -68.26 30.92 -23.63
N VAL A 249 -69.36 31.24 -22.94
CA VAL A 249 -69.56 32.48 -22.17
C VAL A 249 -70.27 32.10 -20.87
N ASN A 250 -69.48 31.69 -19.88
CA ASN A 250 -69.89 31.26 -18.54
C ASN A 250 -68.70 31.46 -17.56
N PRO A 251 -68.88 31.52 -16.23
CA PRO A 251 -67.75 31.80 -15.31
C PRO A 251 -66.60 30.80 -15.17
N ASN A 252 -66.60 29.68 -15.89
CA ASN A 252 -65.39 28.86 -16.08
C ASN A 252 -64.91 28.83 -17.56
N ALA A 253 -65.61 29.47 -18.49
CA ALA A 253 -65.03 29.84 -19.76
C ALA A 253 -63.85 30.77 -19.43
N ALA A 254 -62.65 30.35 -19.80
CA ALA A 254 -61.50 31.23 -19.70
C ALA A 254 -61.78 32.48 -20.51
N GLU A 255 -61.45 33.64 -19.95
CA GLU A 255 -61.29 34.86 -20.74
C GLU A 255 -60.47 34.56 -21.98
N ARG A 256 -60.84 35.22 -23.07
CA ARG A 256 -60.08 35.20 -24.31
C ARG A 256 -59.80 36.64 -24.66
N CYS A 257 -58.55 36.95 -25.01
CA CYS A 257 -58.17 38.27 -25.48
C CYS A 257 -58.70 38.48 -26.92
N ASP A 258 -60.03 38.55 -27.05
CA ASP A 258 -60.79 38.74 -28.28
C ASP A 258 -61.89 39.82 -28.15
N GLY A 259 -61.98 40.50 -27.00
CA GLY A 259 -62.87 41.63 -26.74
C GLY A 259 -64.27 41.22 -26.28
N VAL A 260 -64.45 40.00 -25.78
CA VAL A 260 -65.68 39.49 -25.17
C VAL A 260 -65.49 39.40 -23.65
N ASP A 261 -66.60 39.48 -22.91
CA ASP A 261 -66.67 39.08 -21.51
C ASP A 261 -67.07 37.60 -21.55
N ASN A 262 -66.11 36.68 -21.41
CA ASN A 262 -66.35 35.24 -21.48
C ASN A 262 -66.68 34.67 -20.10
N ASN A 263 -66.03 35.16 -19.04
CA ASN A 263 -66.19 34.67 -17.68
C ASN A 263 -67.38 35.31 -16.91
N CYS A 264 -68.11 36.24 -17.52
CA CYS A 264 -69.24 36.96 -16.93
C CYS A 264 -68.90 37.81 -15.68
N ASP A 265 -67.63 38.19 -15.45
CA ASP A 265 -67.23 39.01 -14.29
C ASP A 265 -67.55 40.51 -14.45
N GLY A 266 -67.80 40.95 -15.69
CA GLY A 266 -68.17 42.31 -16.05
C GLY A 266 -67.02 43.19 -16.54
N ALA A 267 -65.79 42.68 -16.58
CA ALA A 267 -64.69 43.23 -17.36
C ALA A 267 -64.63 42.59 -18.77
N LYS A 268 -63.46 42.69 -19.43
CA LYS A 268 -63.15 42.13 -20.75
C LYS A 268 -61.65 41.98 -20.87
N ASP A 269 -61.18 40.85 -21.37
CA ASP A 269 -59.76 40.56 -21.58
C ASP A 269 -58.91 40.70 -20.28
N GLU A 270 -59.53 40.63 -19.08
CA GLU A 270 -58.82 40.79 -17.81
C GLU A 270 -58.04 39.54 -17.40
N GLY A 271 -57.19 39.67 -16.38
CA GLY A 271 -56.15 38.68 -16.06
C GLY A 271 -55.01 38.59 -17.10
N PHE A 272 -55.23 39.01 -18.37
CA PHE A 272 -54.20 38.98 -19.41
C PHE A 272 -53.12 40.05 -19.24
N ASN A 273 -53.36 41.12 -18.49
CA ASN A 273 -52.35 42.13 -18.12
C ASN A 273 -51.57 42.66 -19.36
N VAL A 274 -52.29 42.96 -20.44
CA VAL A 274 -51.72 43.31 -21.75
C VAL A 274 -50.86 44.59 -21.64
N GLY A 275 -49.62 44.52 -22.14
CA GLY A 275 -48.63 45.59 -22.02
C GLY A 275 -47.86 45.63 -20.69
N ALA A 276 -48.23 44.82 -19.69
CA ALA A 276 -47.45 44.70 -18.45
C ALA A 276 -46.11 43.99 -18.72
N ALA A 277 -45.08 44.38 -17.98
CA ALA A 277 -43.79 43.70 -17.98
C ALA A 277 -43.95 42.26 -17.47
N CYS A 278 -43.28 41.33 -18.13
CA CYS A 278 -43.27 39.91 -17.79
C CYS A 278 -41.89 39.32 -18.06
N THR A 279 -41.68 38.07 -17.64
CA THR A 279 -40.51 37.30 -18.05
C THR A 279 -40.91 36.02 -18.78
N SER A 280 -39.96 35.44 -19.50
CA SER A 280 -40.05 34.12 -20.10
C SER A 280 -40.28 33.02 -19.05
N ALA A 281 -40.55 31.79 -19.51
CA ALA A 281 -40.31 30.61 -18.68
C ALA A 281 -38.89 30.62 -18.10
N VAL A 282 -38.74 30.10 -16.87
CA VAL A 282 -37.45 30.00 -16.19
C VAL A 282 -36.71 28.76 -16.69
N VAL A 283 -35.46 28.93 -17.10
CA VAL A 283 -34.54 27.85 -17.46
C VAL A 283 -33.31 27.97 -16.55
N ASN A 284 -32.96 26.90 -15.83
CA ASN A 284 -31.87 26.85 -14.85
C ASN A 284 -31.72 28.11 -13.98
N GLY A 285 -32.84 28.57 -13.40
CA GLY A 285 -32.88 29.73 -12.49
C GLY A 285 -32.97 31.12 -13.15
N LYS A 286 -32.89 31.22 -14.49
CA LYS A 286 -32.93 32.50 -15.22
C LYS A 286 -34.17 32.65 -16.10
N SER A 287 -34.64 33.88 -16.27
CA SER A 287 -35.68 34.24 -17.24
C SER A 287 -35.36 35.60 -17.88
N CYS A 288 -35.84 35.82 -19.10
CA CYS A 288 -35.59 37.04 -19.87
C CYS A 288 -36.81 37.96 -19.84
N ALA A 289 -36.61 39.27 -19.87
CA ALA A 289 -37.70 40.25 -19.81
C ALA A 289 -38.44 40.45 -21.15
N GLY A 290 -39.71 40.81 -21.06
CA GLY A 290 -40.58 41.17 -22.19
C GLY A 290 -41.88 41.83 -21.70
N ALA A 291 -42.90 41.86 -22.54
CA ALA A 291 -44.24 42.36 -22.21
C ALA A 291 -45.33 41.38 -22.66
N ARG A 292 -46.48 41.35 -21.95
CA ARG A 292 -47.60 40.47 -22.35
C ARG A 292 -48.34 41.06 -23.55
N ALA A 293 -48.58 40.23 -24.56
CA ALA A 293 -49.28 40.60 -25.78
C ALA A 293 -50.29 39.50 -26.17
N CYS A 294 -51.41 39.90 -26.76
CA CYS A 294 -52.44 38.95 -27.19
C CYS A 294 -52.09 38.27 -28.51
N LEU A 295 -52.43 36.99 -28.59
CA LEU A 295 -52.21 36.12 -29.73
C LEU A 295 -53.52 35.91 -30.49
N ALA A 296 -53.42 35.54 -31.77
CA ALA A 296 -54.60 35.34 -32.64
C ALA A 296 -55.48 34.13 -32.26
N ASP A 297 -55.09 33.34 -31.26
CA ASP A 297 -55.87 32.26 -30.66
C ASP A 297 -56.73 32.70 -29.46
N GLY A 298 -56.66 33.98 -29.07
CA GLY A 298 -57.36 34.54 -27.92
C GLY A 298 -56.63 34.35 -26.58
N THR A 299 -55.36 33.97 -26.55
CA THR A 299 -54.55 33.96 -25.33
C THR A 299 -53.65 35.21 -25.24
N ALA A 300 -53.08 35.51 -24.06
CA ALA A 300 -51.99 36.49 -23.96
C ALA A 300 -50.70 35.86 -23.40
N ALA A 301 -49.65 35.86 -24.22
CA ALA A 301 -48.35 35.32 -23.90
C ALA A 301 -47.35 36.44 -23.57
N CYS A 302 -46.31 36.12 -22.81
CA CYS A 302 -45.15 37.02 -22.70
C CYS A 302 -44.35 36.95 -24.01
N ASN A 303 -44.05 38.10 -24.63
CA ASN A 303 -43.24 38.15 -25.85
C ASN A 303 -41.71 38.04 -25.60
N ALA A 304 -41.31 37.73 -24.36
CA ALA A 304 -39.93 37.48 -24.00
C ALA A 304 -39.39 36.22 -24.69
N ALA A 305 -38.21 36.31 -25.29
CA ALA A 305 -37.48 35.14 -25.76
C ALA A 305 -37.12 34.22 -24.57
N THR A 306 -37.25 32.90 -24.75
CA THR A 306 -36.76 31.93 -23.76
C THR A 306 -35.23 31.96 -23.69
N PRO A 307 -34.62 31.85 -22.48
CA PRO A 307 -33.18 31.70 -22.35
C PRO A 307 -32.70 30.50 -23.16
N VAL A 308 -31.63 30.67 -23.91
CA VAL A 308 -30.93 29.58 -24.57
C VAL A 308 -29.82 29.06 -23.65
N MET A 309 -29.66 27.74 -23.61
CA MET A 309 -28.54 27.11 -22.90
C MET A 309 -27.30 27.24 -23.77
N LEU A 310 -26.29 27.95 -23.29
CA LEU A 310 -25.01 28.17 -23.97
C LEU A 310 -23.85 27.75 -23.07
N TYR A 311 -22.72 27.44 -23.67
CA TYR A 311 -21.45 27.15 -23.03
C TYR A 311 -20.52 28.36 -23.20
N PRO A 312 -19.58 28.61 -22.28
CA PRO A 312 -18.59 29.67 -22.46
C PRO A 312 -17.70 29.36 -23.67
N ASP A 313 -17.26 30.43 -24.33
CA ASP A 313 -16.34 30.49 -25.46
C ASP A 313 -15.31 31.58 -25.10
N ALA A 314 -14.28 31.18 -24.35
CA ALA A 314 -13.40 32.12 -23.67
C ALA A 314 -12.14 32.50 -24.46
N ASP A 315 -11.78 31.75 -25.51
CA ASP A 315 -10.75 32.14 -26.49
C ASP A 315 -11.31 32.77 -27.79
N GLY A 316 -12.59 32.55 -28.11
CA GLY A 316 -13.29 33.16 -29.24
C GLY A 316 -13.26 32.36 -30.56
N ASP A 317 -12.91 31.08 -30.54
CA ASP A 317 -13.00 30.15 -31.68
C ASP A 317 -14.44 29.86 -32.12
N GLY A 318 -15.41 29.96 -31.21
CA GLY A 318 -16.81 29.62 -31.47
C GLY A 318 -17.19 28.15 -31.19
N GLN A 319 -16.26 27.34 -30.67
CA GLN A 319 -16.60 26.18 -29.85
C GLN A 319 -16.93 26.62 -28.43
N GLY A 320 -17.64 25.77 -27.69
CA GLY A 320 -17.95 26.01 -26.28
C GLY A 320 -17.41 24.92 -25.39
N SER A 321 -17.01 25.28 -24.18
CA SER A 321 -16.36 24.38 -23.22
C SER A 321 -17.18 23.12 -22.92
N SER A 322 -16.65 21.94 -23.26
CA SER A 322 -17.20 20.63 -22.89
C SER A 322 -17.13 20.36 -21.38
N ARG A 323 -16.18 21.03 -20.71
CA ARG A 323 -15.86 20.87 -19.28
C ARG A 323 -16.70 21.81 -18.39
N ALA A 324 -17.35 22.82 -18.97
CA ALA A 324 -18.32 23.66 -18.29
C ALA A 324 -19.74 23.09 -18.39
N ALA A 325 -20.56 23.34 -17.38
CA ALA A 325 -22.01 23.13 -17.49
C ALA A 325 -22.63 24.24 -18.36
N ALA A 326 -23.64 23.91 -19.16
CA ALA A 326 -24.39 24.90 -19.92
C ALA A 326 -25.10 25.89 -18.99
N GLU A 327 -25.02 27.18 -19.29
CA GLU A 327 -25.73 28.23 -18.56
C GLU A 327 -26.85 28.88 -19.41
N PRO A 328 -27.95 29.29 -18.78
CA PRO A 328 -29.01 30.04 -19.47
C PRO A 328 -28.56 31.47 -19.79
N ARG A 329 -28.77 31.88 -21.04
CA ARG A 329 -28.40 33.22 -21.56
C ARG A 329 -29.58 33.81 -22.34
N CYS A 330 -29.85 35.09 -22.13
CA CYS A 330 -30.84 35.85 -22.90
C CYS A 330 -30.26 36.36 -24.22
N ALA A 331 -31.12 36.72 -25.18
CA ALA A 331 -30.71 37.13 -26.53
C ALA A 331 -29.80 38.38 -26.60
N ASN A 332 -29.68 39.12 -25.49
CA ASN A 332 -28.81 40.28 -25.30
C ASN A 332 -27.52 39.97 -24.49
N GLU A 333 -27.23 38.70 -24.19
CA GLU A 333 -26.18 38.26 -23.26
C GLU A 333 -25.23 37.19 -23.88
N THR A 334 -25.24 37.05 -25.21
CA THR A 334 -24.58 35.95 -25.93
C THR A 334 -23.10 36.21 -26.30
N ALA A 335 -22.50 37.31 -25.83
CA ALA A 335 -21.11 37.64 -26.12
C ALA A 335 -20.15 36.77 -25.29
N GLY A 336 -19.34 35.93 -25.94
CA GLY A 336 -18.47 34.92 -25.30
C GLY A 336 -19.19 33.64 -24.90
N TRP A 337 -20.30 33.31 -25.57
CA TRP A 337 -21.13 32.12 -25.29
C TRP A 337 -21.70 31.51 -26.58
N VAL A 338 -21.61 30.18 -26.73
CA VAL A 338 -22.09 29.45 -27.93
C VAL A 338 -22.95 28.23 -27.59
N ALA A 339 -23.68 27.72 -28.59
CA ALA A 339 -24.69 26.67 -28.42
C ALA A 339 -24.16 25.23 -28.56
N ASN A 340 -22.85 25.05 -28.74
CA ASN A 340 -22.18 23.74 -28.78
C ASN A 340 -21.28 23.56 -27.54
N ASN A 341 -20.90 22.31 -27.25
CA ASN A 341 -19.96 21.97 -26.18
C ASN A 341 -18.77 21.15 -26.72
N THR A 342 -18.26 21.55 -27.88
CA THR A 342 -17.25 20.81 -28.64
C THR A 342 -15.82 21.36 -28.49
N ASP A 343 -15.57 22.22 -27.50
CA ASP A 343 -14.21 22.58 -27.06
C ASP A 343 -13.75 21.66 -25.92
N CYS A 344 -12.54 21.11 -25.99
CA CYS A 344 -11.98 20.32 -24.89
C CYS A 344 -11.05 21.15 -23.98
N ASP A 345 -10.57 22.32 -24.42
CA ASP A 345 -9.76 23.24 -23.61
C ASP A 345 -10.01 24.71 -24.00
N ASP A 346 -11.00 25.32 -23.35
CA ASP A 346 -11.58 26.69 -23.47
C ASP A 346 -10.56 27.86 -23.29
N GLY A 347 -9.26 27.59 -23.42
CA GLY A 347 -8.17 28.57 -23.48
C GLY A 347 -7.20 28.35 -24.65
N ASP A 348 -7.43 27.37 -25.53
CA ASP A 348 -6.63 27.08 -26.71
C ASP A 348 -7.50 26.62 -27.90
N ALA A 349 -7.78 27.55 -28.80
CA ALA A 349 -8.58 27.43 -30.02
C ALA A 349 -8.17 26.29 -30.99
N THR A 350 -7.10 25.54 -30.69
CA THR A 350 -6.73 24.33 -31.42
C THR A 350 -7.38 23.04 -30.87
N VAL A 351 -7.92 23.04 -29.63
CA VAL A 351 -8.23 21.81 -28.85
C VAL A 351 -9.72 21.46 -28.85
N LYS A 352 -10.28 21.32 -30.04
CA LYS A 352 -11.71 20.99 -30.24
C LYS A 352 -11.95 19.51 -30.53
N LYS A 353 -13.15 19.02 -30.16
CA LYS A 353 -13.61 17.64 -30.32
C LYS A 353 -13.48 17.16 -31.76
N GLN A 354 -12.58 16.21 -32.02
CA GLN A 354 -12.36 15.66 -33.35
C GLN A 354 -13.36 14.53 -33.69
N THR A 355 -13.74 14.45 -34.96
CA THR A 355 -14.59 13.36 -35.50
C THR A 355 -13.79 12.16 -35.99
N THR A 356 -12.46 12.29 -36.04
CA THR A 356 -11.50 11.28 -36.52
C THR A 356 -10.92 10.39 -35.41
N GLY A 357 -11.27 10.65 -34.14
CA GLY A 357 -10.65 10.05 -32.96
C GLY A 357 -9.55 10.92 -32.36
N GLU A 358 -8.96 10.43 -31.27
CA GLU A 358 -7.90 11.11 -30.51
C GLU A 358 -6.60 11.30 -31.32
N LEU A 359 -5.79 12.29 -30.95
CA LEU A 359 -4.42 12.46 -31.41
C LEU A 359 -3.43 12.08 -30.31
N CYS A 360 -2.19 11.78 -30.70
CA CYS A 360 -1.11 11.57 -29.75
C CYS A 360 -0.33 12.88 -29.68
N ASP A 361 -0.89 13.90 -29.05
CA ASP A 361 -0.31 15.24 -29.01
C ASP A 361 -0.07 15.86 -27.63
N GLY A 362 -0.61 15.26 -26.57
CA GLY A 362 -0.56 15.73 -25.19
C GLY A 362 -1.80 16.50 -24.77
N LYS A 363 -2.89 16.43 -25.55
CA LYS A 363 -4.18 17.06 -25.28
C LYS A 363 -5.32 16.03 -25.32
N ASP A 364 -6.49 16.46 -24.88
CA ASP A 364 -7.76 15.73 -24.95
C ASP A 364 -8.48 16.24 -26.21
N ASN A 365 -8.53 15.46 -27.28
CA ASN A 365 -9.19 15.81 -28.55
C ASN A 365 -10.53 15.07 -28.71
N THR A 366 -10.84 14.08 -27.88
CA THR A 366 -12.16 13.44 -27.82
C THR A 366 -13.11 14.12 -26.83
N CYS A 367 -12.62 15.02 -25.97
CA CYS A 367 -13.31 15.60 -24.83
C CYS A 367 -13.88 14.54 -23.87
N ASP A 368 -13.14 13.47 -23.58
CA ASP A 368 -13.58 12.39 -22.67
C ASP A 368 -12.97 12.48 -21.25
N GLY A 369 -11.95 13.32 -21.07
CA GLY A 369 -11.25 13.53 -19.79
C GLY A 369 -9.97 12.71 -19.63
N VAL A 370 -9.64 11.85 -20.59
CA VAL A 370 -8.31 11.24 -20.77
C VAL A 370 -7.49 12.10 -21.74
N VAL A 371 -6.20 11.80 -21.88
CA VAL A 371 -5.26 12.45 -22.80
C VAL A 371 -4.48 11.35 -23.52
N ASP A 372 -4.34 11.48 -24.85
CA ASP A 372 -3.68 10.50 -25.72
C ASP A 372 -4.20 9.04 -25.54
N GLU A 373 -5.50 8.80 -25.34
CA GLU A 373 -6.02 7.44 -25.15
C GLU A 373 -5.94 6.55 -26.42
N GLY A 374 -6.00 5.23 -26.21
CA GLY A 374 -5.80 4.24 -27.29
C GLY A 374 -4.35 4.10 -27.79
N PHE A 375 -3.49 5.10 -27.58
CA PHE A 375 -2.11 5.10 -28.08
C PHE A 375 -1.12 4.22 -27.29
N ASN A 376 -1.52 3.73 -26.09
CA ASN A 376 -0.71 2.86 -25.23
C ASN A 376 0.67 3.46 -24.86
N LEU A 377 0.69 4.76 -24.56
CA LEU A 377 1.90 5.48 -24.19
C LEU A 377 2.64 4.87 -23.00
N GLY A 378 3.96 4.87 -23.07
CA GLY A 378 4.84 4.27 -22.05
C GLY A 378 4.97 2.75 -22.09
N ALA A 379 4.16 2.04 -22.88
CA ALA A 379 4.24 0.58 -23.04
C ALA A 379 5.53 0.14 -23.77
N SER A 380 6.04 -1.03 -23.43
CA SER A 380 7.27 -1.59 -24.00
C SER A 380 7.14 -1.93 -25.48
N CYS A 381 8.16 -1.61 -26.28
CA CYS A 381 8.17 -1.83 -27.72
C CYS A 381 9.59 -2.10 -28.25
N ASN A 382 9.69 -2.43 -29.54
CA ASN A 382 10.95 -2.73 -30.25
C ASN A 382 11.32 -1.60 -31.22
N VAL A 383 12.47 -0.96 -31.02
CA VAL A 383 12.93 0.22 -31.79
C VAL A 383 13.21 -0.17 -33.24
N GLY A 384 12.46 0.41 -34.19
CA GLY A 384 12.63 0.15 -35.62
C GLY A 384 12.46 -1.33 -36.03
N GLY A 385 11.73 -2.13 -35.25
CA GLY A 385 11.62 -3.58 -35.44
C GLY A 385 12.85 -4.39 -35.03
N GLN A 386 13.89 -3.75 -34.49
CA GLN A 386 15.03 -4.43 -33.86
C GLN A 386 14.68 -4.84 -32.42
N PRO A 387 15.33 -5.87 -31.85
CA PRO A 387 15.05 -6.34 -30.48
C PRO A 387 15.48 -5.35 -29.36
N CYS A 388 15.79 -4.10 -29.67
CA CYS A 388 16.14 -3.09 -28.68
C CYS A 388 14.87 -2.55 -28.02
N ALA A 389 14.79 -2.70 -26.70
CA ALA A 389 13.67 -2.22 -25.91
C ALA A 389 13.58 -0.68 -25.94
N GLY A 390 12.39 -0.18 -26.24
CA GLY A 390 12.00 1.21 -26.09
C GLY A 390 10.62 1.31 -25.42
N LYS A 391 10.10 2.54 -25.35
CA LYS A 391 8.72 2.82 -24.94
C LYS A 391 7.96 3.49 -26.07
N LEU A 392 6.67 3.19 -26.19
CA LEU A 392 5.79 3.91 -27.09
C LEU A 392 5.67 5.37 -26.62
N ALA A 393 6.04 6.28 -27.51
CA ALA A 393 5.82 7.71 -27.39
C ALA A 393 5.15 8.23 -28.66
N CYS A 394 4.57 9.42 -28.63
CA CYS A 394 3.94 9.99 -29.82
C CYS A 394 4.95 10.16 -30.97
N ASN A 395 4.47 9.91 -32.19
CA ASN A 395 5.25 10.10 -33.40
C ASN A 395 5.36 11.60 -33.75
N ALA A 396 6.34 11.95 -34.58
CA ALA A 396 6.59 13.36 -34.96
C ALA A 396 5.42 14.01 -35.73
N ALA A 397 4.49 13.22 -36.28
CA ALA A 397 3.29 13.68 -36.96
C ALA A 397 2.06 13.80 -36.04
N LYS A 398 2.17 13.43 -34.76
CA LYS A 398 1.11 13.48 -33.74
C LYS A 398 -0.13 12.59 -33.99
N THR A 399 -0.15 11.80 -35.06
CA THR A 399 -1.28 10.92 -35.47
C THR A 399 -1.11 9.45 -35.05
N GLY A 400 -0.27 9.17 -34.06
CA GLY A 400 0.05 7.79 -33.65
C GLY A 400 1.32 7.70 -32.81
N THR A 401 1.72 6.49 -32.43
CA THR A 401 2.95 6.25 -31.67
C THR A 401 4.10 5.75 -32.53
N GLN A 402 5.30 5.94 -32.00
CA GLN A 402 6.57 5.38 -32.46
C GLN A 402 7.29 4.76 -31.25
N CYS A 403 8.16 3.78 -31.48
CA CYS A 403 8.97 3.24 -30.41
C CYS A 403 10.22 4.10 -30.18
N VAL A 404 10.29 4.78 -29.04
CA VAL A 404 11.44 5.60 -28.64
C VAL A 404 12.32 4.82 -27.67
N GLY A 405 13.57 4.65 -28.05
CA GLY A 405 14.61 3.96 -27.29
C GLY A 405 15.91 3.95 -28.08
N THR A 406 16.98 3.44 -27.49
CA THR A 406 18.29 3.36 -28.16
C THR A 406 18.23 2.30 -29.27
N ALA A 407 18.51 2.68 -30.51
CA ALA A 407 18.74 1.73 -31.59
C ALA A 407 20.03 0.93 -31.36
N LYS A 408 20.29 -0.10 -32.17
CA LYS A 408 21.60 -0.78 -32.17
C LYS A 408 22.71 0.24 -32.45
N VAL A 409 23.71 0.33 -31.57
CA VAL A 409 24.89 1.18 -31.70
C VAL A 409 26.16 0.32 -31.71
N PRO A 410 27.30 0.83 -32.21
CA PRO A 410 28.59 0.20 -31.98
C PRO A 410 28.85 0.10 -30.47
N ALA A 411 28.91 -1.13 -29.97
CA ALA A 411 29.07 -1.46 -28.57
C ALA A 411 30.09 -2.58 -28.40
N TYR A 412 30.64 -2.68 -27.20
CA TYR A 412 31.66 -3.65 -26.80
C TYR A 412 31.11 -4.44 -25.61
N PRO A 413 31.52 -5.71 -25.39
CA PRO A 413 31.14 -6.47 -24.21
C PRO A 413 31.48 -5.70 -22.92
N ASP A 414 30.70 -5.98 -21.88
CA ASP A 414 30.89 -5.53 -20.49
C ASP A 414 30.53 -6.73 -19.59
N ASP A 415 31.51 -7.58 -19.28
CA ASP A 415 31.28 -8.91 -18.68
C ASP A 415 31.36 -8.92 -17.14
N ASP A 416 32.11 -8.01 -16.53
CA ASP A 416 32.09 -7.76 -15.07
C ASP A 416 31.09 -6.67 -14.62
N ARG A 417 30.62 -5.81 -15.53
CA ARG A 417 29.56 -4.81 -15.34
C ARG A 417 30.00 -3.52 -14.65
N ASP A 418 31.27 -3.12 -14.77
CA ASP A 418 31.78 -1.86 -14.22
C ASP A 418 31.46 -0.61 -15.05
N THR A 419 30.91 -0.77 -16.27
CA THR A 419 30.62 0.23 -17.33
C THR A 419 31.77 0.62 -18.27
N ARG A 420 32.94 0.00 -18.13
CA ARG A 420 33.91 -0.15 -19.22
C ARG A 420 33.59 -1.39 -20.04
N GLY A 421 34.37 -1.57 -21.10
CA GLY A 421 34.10 -2.59 -22.08
C GLY A 421 35.35 -2.96 -22.86
N LYS A 422 35.42 -4.24 -23.22
CA LYS A 422 36.65 -4.90 -23.66
C LYS A 422 37.48 -4.13 -24.69
N ALA A 423 38.72 -3.81 -24.36
CA ALA A 423 39.68 -3.27 -25.33
C ALA A 423 40.11 -4.31 -26.37
N GLY A 424 40.62 -3.80 -27.50
CA GLY A 424 41.20 -4.61 -28.57
C GLY A 424 40.22 -5.45 -29.41
N VAL A 425 38.94 -5.51 -29.07
CA VAL A 425 37.91 -6.17 -29.90
C VAL A 425 37.21 -5.18 -30.83
N ALA A 426 36.60 -5.70 -31.90
CA ALA A 426 35.77 -4.89 -32.80
C ALA A 426 34.37 -4.69 -32.23
N ALA A 427 33.83 -3.48 -32.34
CA ALA A 427 32.48 -3.15 -31.91
C ALA A 427 31.42 -4.01 -32.64
N VAL A 428 30.44 -4.50 -31.91
CA VAL A 428 29.22 -5.13 -32.43
C VAL A 428 28.07 -4.13 -32.44
N ASN A 429 27.19 -4.20 -33.44
CA ASN A 429 25.99 -3.35 -33.46
C ASN A 429 24.90 -3.96 -32.58
N GLU A 430 24.91 -3.62 -31.28
CA GLU A 430 23.99 -4.17 -30.29
C GLU A 430 23.19 -3.12 -29.52
N CYS A 431 22.14 -3.59 -28.86
CA CYS A 431 21.32 -2.78 -27.97
C CYS A 431 22.06 -2.61 -26.63
N LEU A 432 22.29 -1.37 -26.19
CA LEU A 432 22.96 -1.12 -24.91
C LEU A 432 22.18 -1.74 -23.74
N GLY A 433 22.91 -2.32 -22.79
CA GLY A 433 22.35 -3.07 -21.66
C GLY A 433 23.46 -3.54 -20.72
N PRO A 434 23.12 -4.33 -19.68
CA PRO A 434 24.07 -4.75 -18.64
C PRO A 434 25.02 -5.87 -19.07
N ASP A 435 25.34 -5.94 -20.37
CA ASP A 435 26.33 -6.83 -20.97
C ASP A 435 27.08 -6.14 -22.14
N PHE A 436 26.77 -4.86 -22.44
CA PHE A 436 27.28 -4.12 -23.60
C PHE A 436 27.29 -2.59 -23.38
N VAL A 437 28.46 -1.96 -23.55
CA VAL A 437 28.66 -0.50 -23.43
C VAL A 437 29.29 0.13 -24.67
N THR A 438 29.45 1.46 -24.69
CA THR A 438 30.12 2.21 -25.78
C THR A 438 31.61 2.45 -25.55
N SER A 439 32.08 2.22 -24.31
CA SER A 439 33.48 2.20 -23.85
C SER A 439 34.24 1.04 -24.51
N ASN A 440 35.55 1.19 -24.74
CA ASN A 440 36.39 0.17 -25.40
C ASN A 440 37.85 0.17 -24.92
N ASP A 441 38.03 0.63 -23.69
CA ASP A 441 39.27 1.01 -23.05
C ASP A 441 39.69 0.03 -21.94
N ASP A 442 38.90 -1.01 -21.68
CA ASP A 442 39.11 -1.98 -20.60
C ASP A 442 40.21 -3.03 -20.90
N CYS A 443 41.17 -3.19 -19.98
CA CYS A 443 42.26 -4.16 -20.14
C CYS A 443 41.99 -5.57 -19.56
N ASP A 444 41.04 -5.74 -18.62
CA ASP A 444 40.58 -7.06 -18.13
C ASP A 444 39.09 -7.07 -17.76
N ASP A 445 38.24 -6.85 -18.77
CA ASP A 445 36.75 -6.85 -18.82
C ASP A 445 35.99 -8.02 -18.14
N GLY A 446 36.70 -8.89 -17.42
CA GLY A 446 36.16 -9.85 -16.47
C GLY A 446 36.56 -9.58 -15.01
N ASP A 447 37.08 -8.42 -14.65
CA ASP A 447 37.49 -8.02 -13.30
C ASP A 447 37.12 -6.56 -13.02
N PRO A 448 36.08 -6.29 -12.19
CA PRO A 448 35.56 -4.94 -11.99
C PRO A 448 36.50 -4.04 -11.14
N PHE A 449 37.70 -4.49 -10.79
CA PHE A 449 38.77 -3.65 -10.26
C PHE A 449 39.76 -3.16 -11.33
N VAL A 450 39.76 -3.75 -12.54
CA VAL A 450 40.75 -3.48 -13.59
C VAL A 450 40.16 -2.63 -14.70
N LYS A 451 40.32 -1.30 -14.61
CA LYS A 451 39.83 -0.37 -15.64
C LYS A 451 40.64 0.93 -15.71
N PRO A 452 40.67 1.65 -16.86
CA PRO A 452 41.38 2.91 -17.02
C PRO A 452 41.12 3.94 -15.91
N GLY A 453 42.17 4.20 -15.11
CA GLY A 453 42.14 5.16 -14.01
C GLY A 453 41.46 4.67 -12.73
N ALA A 454 41.33 3.36 -12.51
CA ALA A 454 41.11 2.81 -11.17
C ALA A 454 42.27 3.16 -10.20
N PRO A 455 42.09 2.99 -8.87
CA PRO A 455 43.21 2.85 -7.95
C PRO A 455 43.91 1.50 -8.15
N GLU A 456 45.23 1.46 -8.04
CA GLU A 456 45.96 0.20 -7.86
C GLU A 456 45.58 -0.48 -6.54
N LEU A 457 45.57 -1.81 -6.56
CA LEU A 457 45.40 -2.71 -5.43
C LEU A 457 46.66 -3.61 -5.32
N CYS A 458 46.83 -4.29 -4.18
CA CYS A 458 47.92 -5.27 -4.01
C CYS A 458 47.51 -6.67 -4.47
N ASP A 459 47.08 -6.79 -5.73
CA ASP A 459 46.54 -8.03 -6.31
C ASP A 459 47.40 -8.62 -7.45
N HIS A 460 48.47 -7.92 -7.85
CA HIS A 460 49.39 -8.17 -8.95
C HIS A 460 48.74 -8.07 -10.35
N LYS A 461 47.76 -7.18 -10.52
CA LYS A 461 47.24 -6.74 -11.83
C LYS A 461 47.60 -5.27 -12.12
N ASP A 462 47.41 -4.88 -13.38
CA ASP A 462 47.48 -3.49 -13.85
C ASP A 462 46.09 -2.85 -13.65
N ASN A 463 45.69 -2.57 -12.41
CA ASN A 463 44.28 -2.20 -12.15
C ASN A 463 43.88 -0.93 -12.91
N ASN A 464 44.80 0.02 -13.13
CA ASN A 464 44.52 1.28 -13.83
C ASN A 464 44.81 1.27 -15.35
N CYS A 465 45.22 0.13 -15.92
CA CYS A 465 45.52 -0.10 -17.34
C CYS A 465 46.64 0.81 -17.95
N ASN A 466 47.73 1.06 -17.22
CA ASN A 466 48.87 1.86 -17.72
C ASN A 466 50.09 1.06 -18.21
N GLY A 467 50.10 -0.27 -18.03
CA GLY A 467 51.22 -1.17 -18.36
C GLY A 467 52.22 -1.37 -17.21
N SER A 468 51.85 -0.96 -16.00
CA SER A 468 52.55 -1.24 -14.73
C SER A 468 51.70 -2.18 -13.88
N VAL A 469 52.20 -2.63 -12.73
CA VAL A 469 51.47 -3.54 -11.81
C VAL A 469 51.82 -3.13 -10.39
N ASP A 470 50.81 -2.96 -9.54
CA ASP A 470 50.91 -2.59 -8.12
C ASP A 470 51.75 -1.29 -7.90
N GLU A 471 51.86 -0.38 -8.87
CA GLU A 471 52.85 0.70 -8.75
C GLU A 471 52.51 1.75 -7.69
N GLN A 472 53.54 2.34 -7.09
CA GLN A 472 53.45 3.31 -6.00
C GLN A 472 52.86 2.75 -4.68
N LEU A 473 52.43 1.48 -4.66
CA LEU A 473 52.03 0.77 -3.45
C LEU A 473 53.23 0.13 -2.72
N ALA A 474 52.97 -0.31 -1.49
CA ALA A 474 53.93 -1.02 -0.62
C ALA A 474 53.37 -2.40 -0.26
N CYS A 475 53.13 -3.23 -1.28
CA CYS A 475 52.40 -4.47 -1.16
C CYS A 475 53.11 -5.55 -0.32
N ARG A 476 52.29 -6.39 0.32
CA ARG A 476 52.74 -7.58 1.04
C ARG A 476 53.22 -8.64 0.05
N ALA A 477 54.23 -9.41 0.44
CA ALA A 477 54.63 -10.56 -0.36
C ALA A 477 53.61 -11.71 -0.18
N ASP A 478 53.42 -12.55 -1.21
CA ASP A 478 52.64 -13.80 -1.11
C ASP A 478 53.19 -14.78 -0.03
N THR A 479 54.38 -14.50 0.53
CA THR A 479 54.98 -15.25 1.65
C THR A 479 54.70 -14.64 3.03
N ASP A 480 54.05 -13.48 3.12
CA ASP A 480 53.78 -12.80 4.39
C ASP A 480 52.65 -13.48 5.18
N PRO A 481 52.69 -13.43 6.53
CA PRO A 481 51.63 -14.01 7.35
C PRO A 481 50.34 -13.17 7.28
N TRP A 482 49.22 -13.87 7.10
CA TRP A 482 47.86 -13.37 7.31
C TRP A 482 47.73 -12.67 8.67
N GLN A 483 47.04 -11.52 8.73
CA GLN A 483 46.93 -10.73 9.95
C GLN A 483 45.93 -11.36 10.92
N ARG A 484 46.43 -12.08 11.94
CA ARG A 484 45.60 -12.83 12.89
C ARG A 484 44.95 -11.91 13.92
N GLU A 485 43.62 -11.92 13.97
CA GLU A 485 42.81 -11.16 14.91
C GLU A 485 42.64 -11.89 16.25
N SER A 486 42.81 -11.17 17.37
CA SER A 486 42.85 -11.78 18.71
C SER A 486 41.48 -11.76 19.40
N ALA A 487 40.51 -12.50 18.86
CA ALA A 487 39.13 -12.49 19.32
C ALA A 487 38.56 -13.88 19.70
N GLY A 488 37.62 -13.91 20.64
CA GLY A 488 36.78 -15.08 21.01
C GLY A 488 37.45 -16.32 21.64
N GLY A 489 38.78 -16.46 21.53
CA GLY A 489 39.58 -17.47 22.24
C GLY A 489 40.33 -18.43 21.31
N THR A 490 41.52 -18.87 21.71
CA THR A 490 42.48 -19.65 20.89
C THR A 490 42.07 -21.10 20.63
N THR A 491 40.88 -21.52 21.05
CA THR A 491 40.32 -22.87 20.84
C THR A 491 38.88 -22.82 20.33
N ALA A 492 38.40 -21.64 19.92
CA ALA A 492 37.08 -21.49 19.32
C ALA A 492 37.05 -22.12 17.92
N GLN A 493 35.88 -22.60 17.49
CA GLN A 493 35.67 -23.05 16.11
C GLN A 493 34.72 -22.07 15.42
N TRP A 494 35.28 -21.29 14.49
CA TRP A 494 34.52 -20.38 13.63
C TRP A 494 34.11 -21.12 12.37
N TYR A 495 32.85 -20.96 11.97
CA TYR A 495 32.28 -21.71 10.87
C TYR A 495 31.91 -20.82 9.68
N SER A 496 31.59 -19.54 9.92
CA SER A 496 31.26 -18.59 8.84
C SER A 496 31.57 -17.13 9.19
N VAL A 497 31.83 -16.31 8.17
CA VAL A 497 32.14 -14.87 8.24
C VAL A 497 31.33 -14.09 7.20
N SER A 498 30.86 -12.89 7.57
CA SER A 498 30.12 -11.99 6.68
C SER A 498 30.53 -10.54 6.88
N LEU A 499 30.63 -9.79 5.79
CA LEU A 499 31.08 -8.39 5.77
C LEU A 499 29.92 -7.43 5.51
N PHE A 500 29.95 -6.25 6.12
CA PHE A 500 28.86 -5.27 6.00
C PHE A 500 29.34 -3.83 6.26
N GLY A 501 28.55 -2.84 5.81
CA GLY A 501 28.61 -1.46 6.29
C GLY A 501 29.93 -0.69 6.08
N ASN A 502 30.79 -1.15 5.17
CA ASN A 502 32.19 -0.71 4.98
C ASN A 502 33.09 -0.97 6.21
N GLY A 503 33.86 -2.06 6.16
CA GLY A 503 34.78 -2.47 7.24
C GLY A 503 34.14 -3.12 8.46
N GLY A 504 32.84 -3.43 8.43
CA GLY A 504 32.17 -4.27 9.42
C GLY A 504 32.37 -5.76 9.13
N VAL A 505 32.64 -6.56 10.17
CA VAL A 505 32.90 -8.00 10.11
C VAL A 505 32.09 -8.72 11.18
N ALA A 506 31.26 -9.67 10.78
CA ALA A 506 30.53 -10.58 11.65
C ALA A 506 31.08 -12.00 11.51
N VAL A 507 31.31 -12.70 12.61
CA VAL A 507 31.80 -14.09 12.63
C VAL A 507 30.92 -14.94 13.54
N ALA A 508 30.52 -16.12 13.07
CA ALA A 508 29.70 -17.08 13.82
C ALA A 508 30.44 -18.41 14.02
N GLY A 509 30.18 -19.05 15.17
CA GLY A 509 30.88 -20.26 15.56
C GLY A 509 30.22 -21.08 16.66
N GLN A 510 31.01 -22.03 17.16
CA GLN A 510 30.65 -22.98 18.21
C GLN A 510 30.29 -22.30 19.54
N GLY A 511 29.46 -22.93 20.36
CA GLY A 511 29.24 -22.56 21.76
C GLY A 511 28.50 -21.23 21.93
N SER A 512 27.52 -20.95 21.06
CA SER A 512 26.76 -19.69 21.05
C SER A 512 27.61 -18.44 20.82
N GLN A 513 28.80 -18.57 20.23
CA GLN A 513 29.66 -17.44 19.95
C GLN A 513 29.28 -16.73 18.64
N VAL A 514 29.00 -15.43 18.76
CA VAL A 514 28.99 -14.47 17.65
C VAL A 514 29.91 -13.33 18.02
N LEU A 515 30.83 -12.99 17.11
CA LEU A 515 31.74 -11.85 17.22
C LEU A 515 31.36 -10.78 16.20
N LEU A 516 31.56 -9.51 16.58
CA LEU A 516 31.25 -8.38 15.74
C LEU A 516 32.34 -7.30 15.83
N ARG A 517 32.92 -6.95 14.69
CA ARG A 517 33.69 -5.73 14.48
C ARG A 517 32.77 -4.79 13.69
N VAL A 518 32.35 -3.68 14.29
CA VAL A 518 31.48 -2.70 13.61
C VAL A 518 32.31 -1.82 12.65
N PRO A 519 31.69 -1.24 11.60
CA PRO A 519 32.35 -0.29 10.71
C PRO A 519 33.17 0.78 11.45
N GLY A 520 34.40 1.00 10.99
CA GLY A 520 35.35 1.94 11.61
C GLY A 520 36.02 1.45 12.90
N ALA A 521 35.63 0.31 13.48
CA ALA A 521 36.35 -0.26 14.63
C ALA A 521 37.69 -0.89 14.22
N SER A 522 38.69 -0.79 15.10
CA SER A 522 40.02 -1.37 14.92
C SER A 522 40.17 -2.80 15.44
N SER A 523 39.15 -3.35 16.09
CA SER A 523 39.14 -4.70 16.65
C SER A 523 37.70 -5.21 16.80
N PHE A 524 37.53 -6.51 16.99
CA PHE A 524 36.25 -7.09 17.43
C PHE A 524 35.84 -6.56 18.81
N GLY A 525 34.53 -6.39 19.00
CA GLY A 525 33.93 -6.16 20.32
C GLY A 525 33.86 -7.43 21.17
N PRO A 526 33.32 -7.34 22.41
CA PRO A 526 33.05 -8.52 23.22
C PRO A 526 32.05 -9.45 22.53
N THR A 527 32.20 -10.76 22.72
CA THR A 527 31.28 -11.77 22.17
C THR A 527 29.83 -11.49 22.59
N ALA A 528 28.90 -11.59 21.65
CA ALA A 528 27.46 -11.43 21.91
C ALA A 528 26.90 -12.65 22.65
N GLN A 529 27.15 -12.73 23.97
CA GLN A 529 26.79 -13.85 24.85
C GLN A 529 25.27 -14.17 24.93
N SER A 530 24.42 -13.36 24.30
CA SER A 530 22.96 -13.55 24.23
C SER A 530 22.48 -14.44 23.06
N CYS A 531 23.30 -14.71 22.04
CA CYS A 531 22.89 -15.49 20.87
C CYS A 531 22.92 -17.01 21.10
N VAL A 532 21.95 -17.57 21.83
CA VAL A 532 21.94 -18.99 22.22
C VAL A 532 21.62 -19.94 21.04
N GLY A 533 22.66 -20.56 20.48
CA GLY A 533 22.61 -21.58 19.43
C GLY A 533 23.99 -22.18 19.12
N GLU A 534 24.07 -23.10 18.17
CA GLU A 534 25.34 -23.53 17.55
C GLU A 534 25.31 -23.03 16.10
N TRP A 535 26.02 -21.93 15.82
CA TRP A 535 25.83 -21.14 14.60
C TRP A 535 26.83 -21.53 13.52
N GLN A 536 26.36 -22.13 12.44
CA GLN A 536 27.19 -22.61 11.32
C GLN A 536 27.37 -21.55 10.23
N GLY A 537 26.35 -20.72 9.99
CA GLY A 537 26.36 -19.66 8.98
C GLY A 537 25.96 -18.30 9.54
N VAL A 538 26.55 -17.22 9.01
CA VAL A 538 26.12 -15.83 9.27
C VAL A 538 25.98 -15.04 7.97
N TRP A 539 24.92 -14.24 7.86
CA TRP A 539 24.76 -13.23 6.81
C TRP A 539 24.46 -11.87 7.43
N ALA A 540 25.20 -10.84 7.06
CA ALA A 540 25.09 -9.49 7.62
C ALA A 540 24.39 -8.53 6.65
N ASP A 541 23.23 -8.01 7.05
CA ASP A 541 22.49 -7.01 6.28
C ASP A 541 22.84 -5.60 6.72
N ALA A 542 23.62 -4.91 5.88
CA ALA A 542 23.95 -3.50 6.07
C ALA A 542 22.73 -2.57 6.01
N SER A 543 21.63 -2.97 5.37
CA SER A 543 20.45 -2.11 5.15
C SER A 543 19.47 -2.13 6.34
N SER A 544 19.22 -3.29 6.96
CA SER A 544 18.42 -3.38 8.20
C SER A 544 19.25 -3.26 9.49
N GLY A 545 20.58 -3.34 9.41
CA GLY A 545 21.47 -3.28 10.57
C GLY A 545 21.43 -4.56 11.43
N LYS A 546 21.28 -5.73 10.78
CA LYS A 546 21.04 -7.02 11.46
C LYS A 546 21.95 -8.11 10.93
N LEU A 547 22.30 -9.06 11.79
CA LEU A 547 22.94 -10.32 11.43
C LEU A 547 21.91 -11.44 11.49
N PHE A 548 21.90 -12.30 10.49
CA PHE A 548 21.04 -13.47 10.39
C PHE A 548 21.89 -14.73 10.54
N LEU A 549 21.47 -15.62 11.43
CA LEU A 549 22.28 -16.75 11.90
C LEU A 549 21.57 -18.07 11.59
N GLY A 550 22.27 -18.96 10.87
CA GLY A 550 21.83 -20.33 10.60
C GLY A 550 22.57 -21.32 11.50
N GLY A 551 21.85 -22.19 12.22
CA GLY A 551 22.49 -23.10 13.18
C GLY A 551 21.78 -24.44 13.40
N GLU A 552 22.21 -25.17 14.42
CA GLU A 552 21.56 -26.41 14.86
C GLU A 552 20.18 -26.14 15.45
N LEU A 553 19.12 -26.63 14.78
CA LEU A 553 17.73 -26.52 15.20
C LEU A 553 17.24 -25.08 15.48
N ARG A 554 17.98 -24.03 15.06
CA ARG A 554 17.67 -22.61 15.33
C ARG A 554 17.97 -21.66 14.17
N LEU A 555 17.19 -20.58 14.09
CA LEU A 555 17.49 -19.37 13.33
C LEU A 555 17.67 -18.23 14.34
N GLY A 556 18.59 -17.32 14.09
CA GLY A 556 18.85 -16.17 14.96
C GLY A 556 18.87 -14.85 14.21
N VAL A 557 18.41 -13.79 14.87
CA VAL A 557 18.60 -12.40 14.45
C VAL A 557 19.33 -11.66 15.56
N TYR A 558 20.49 -11.08 15.23
CA TYR A 558 21.19 -10.13 16.09
C TYR A 558 20.99 -8.71 15.56
N ASN A 559 20.46 -7.82 16.39
CA ASN A 559 20.31 -6.40 16.05
C ASN A 559 21.58 -5.65 16.46
N ILE A 560 22.32 -5.12 15.48
CA ILE A 560 23.65 -4.53 15.71
C ILE A 560 23.56 -3.27 16.57
N ALA A 561 22.53 -2.43 16.35
CA ALA A 561 22.36 -1.17 17.06
C ALA A 561 21.84 -1.34 18.50
N GLN A 562 21.05 -2.38 18.76
CA GLN A 562 20.49 -2.67 20.08
C GLN A 562 21.34 -3.65 20.91
N GLY A 563 22.24 -4.41 20.29
CA GLY A 563 22.98 -5.50 20.92
C GLY A 563 22.13 -6.71 21.33
N THR A 564 20.86 -6.75 20.91
CA THR A 564 19.88 -7.77 21.24
C THR A 564 19.99 -8.96 20.29
N CYS A 565 19.77 -10.18 20.80
CA CYS A 565 19.72 -11.40 20.00
C CYS A 565 18.42 -12.15 20.28
N ASN A 566 17.65 -12.40 19.22
CA ASN A 566 16.43 -13.19 19.25
C ASN A 566 16.66 -14.49 18.45
N SER A 567 16.27 -15.64 18.99
CA SER A 567 16.49 -16.94 18.34
C SER A 567 15.23 -17.81 18.38
N GLY A 568 14.76 -18.24 17.21
CA GLY A 568 13.60 -19.12 17.04
C GLY A 568 13.99 -20.60 16.88
N SER A 569 13.07 -21.49 17.27
CA SER A 569 13.13 -22.92 16.95
C SER A 569 12.27 -23.21 15.71
N TRP A 570 12.73 -24.10 14.83
CA TRP A 570 12.23 -24.31 13.47
C TRP A 570 10.82 -24.89 13.33
N GLY A 571 10.08 -25.08 14.43
CA GLY A 571 8.84 -25.88 14.47
C GLY A 571 9.03 -27.38 14.14
N GLN A 572 10.23 -27.78 13.73
CA GLN A 572 10.65 -29.10 13.28
C GLN A 572 11.94 -29.46 14.03
N SER A 573 11.95 -30.57 14.76
CA SER A 573 13.07 -30.97 15.62
C SER A 573 14.25 -31.61 14.85
N SER A 574 14.50 -31.18 13.62
CA SER A 574 15.40 -31.89 12.70
C SER A 574 16.07 -31.06 11.58
N SER A 575 16.39 -29.78 11.80
CA SER A 575 17.11 -28.94 10.80
C SER A 575 18.54 -28.59 11.26
N TYR A 576 19.53 -28.82 10.41
CA TYR A 576 20.93 -28.39 10.61
C TYR A 576 21.34 -27.48 9.45
N SER A 577 21.53 -26.18 9.71
CA SER A 577 22.00 -25.23 8.69
C SER A 577 23.50 -25.41 8.41
N ARG A 578 23.93 -25.11 7.19
CA ARG A 578 25.33 -25.04 6.77
C ARG A 578 25.67 -23.66 6.21
N GLY A 579 24.98 -23.25 5.15
CA GLY A 579 25.05 -21.90 4.58
C GLY A 579 23.82 -21.06 4.93
N ILE A 580 23.98 -19.74 4.90
CA ILE A 580 22.89 -18.76 5.01
C ILE A 580 23.24 -17.51 4.19
N PHE A 581 22.25 -16.97 3.47
CA PHE A 581 22.38 -15.75 2.68
C PHE A 581 21.04 -15.02 2.63
N GLY A 582 21.03 -13.73 2.29
CA GLY A 582 19.79 -12.95 2.21
C GLY A 582 19.78 -11.94 1.07
N ILE A 583 18.56 -11.56 0.68
CA ILE A 583 18.28 -10.60 -0.38
C ILE A 583 17.41 -9.49 0.23
N PRO A 584 17.94 -8.27 0.41
CA PRO A 584 17.15 -7.12 0.85
C PRO A 584 16.02 -6.79 -0.13
N LYS A 585 14.90 -6.27 0.38
CA LYS A 585 13.71 -5.89 -0.38
C LYS A 585 13.03 -4.68 0.27
N THR A 586 12.13 -4.01 -0.46
CA THR A 586 11.34 -2.91 0.12
C THR A 586 10.54 -3.40 1.33
N GLY A 587 10.86 -2.90 2.51
CA GLY A 587 10.22 -3.28 3.78
C GLY A 587 10.80 -4.51 4.50
N GLY A 588 11.96 -5.03 4.10
CA GLY A 588 12.66 -6.08 4.86
C GLY A 588 13.66 -6.87 4.02
N GLN A 589 13.72 -8.19 4.22
CA GLN A 589 14.65 -9.08 3.53
C GLN A 589 14.00 -10.46 3.32
N ASP A 590 14.43 -11.19 2.29
CA ASP A 590 14.21 -12.64 2.21
C ASP A 590 15.52 -13.33 2.60
N VAL A 591 15.48 -14.21 3.60
CA VAL A 591 16.64 -14.94 4.13
C VAL A 591 16.52 -16.42 3.77
N TYR A 592 17.62 -16.98 3.29
CA TYR A 592 17.72 -18.33 2.76
C TYR A 592 18.77 -19.10 3.53
N ALA A 593 18.34 -20.18 4.18
CA ALA A 593 19.24 -21.11 4.88
C ALA A 593 19.23 -22.46 4.15
N VAL A 594 20.38 -23.12 4.09
CA VAL A 594 20.51 -24.44 3.44
C VAL A 594 21.37 -25.37 4.28
N GLY A 595 21.06 -26.67 4.23
CA GLY A 595 21.70 -27.65 5.08
C GLY A 595 21.12 -29.06 4.93
N GLU A 596 20.94 -29.74 6.04
CA GLU A 596 20.58 -31.17 6.13
C GLU A 596 19.61 -31.48 7.28
N VAL A 597 18.94 -32.64 7.20
CA VAL A 597 18.00 -33.12 8.22
C VAL A 597 18.69 -34.07 9.19
N ARG A 598 18.62 -33.79 10.50
CA ARG A 598 19.26 -34.62 11.55
C ARG A 598 18.29 -34.96 12.69
N PRO A 599 18.29 -36.20 13.24
CA PRO A 599 18.94 -37.39 12.71
C PRO A 599 18.33 -37.85 11.37
N VAL A 600 18.97 -38.83 10.71
CA VAL A 600 18.45 -39.43 9.46
C VAL A 600 17.01 -39.93 9.68
N PRO A 601 16.03 -39.53 8.85
CA PRO A 601 14.67 -40.05 8.94
C PRO A 601 14.60 -41.58 8.76
N THR A 602 13.78 -42.25 9.57
CA THR A 602 13.67 -43.71 9.61
C THR A 602 13.34 -44.29 8.22
N GLY A 603 14.28 -45.05 7.64
CA GLY A 603 14.13 -45.66 6.32
C GLY A 603 14.90 -44.96 5.18
N GLN A 604 15.71 -43.94 5.46
CA GLN A 604 16.62 -43.33 4.49
C GLN A 604 18.07 -43.78 4.70
N ASN A 605 18.83 -43.93 3.60
CA ASN A 605 20.22 -44.40 3.61
C ASN A 605 21.26 -43.27 3.66
N ALA A 606 20.82 -42.01 3.57
CA ALA A 606 21.63 -40.81 3.62
C ALA A 606 20.86 -39.69 4.34
N LEU A 607 21.57 -38.66 4.80
CA LEU A 607 20.96 -37.43 5.30
C LEU A 607 20.32 -36.68 4.11
N PRO A 608 19.01 -36.40 4.10
CA PRO A 608 18.43 -35.55 3.06
C PRO A 608 18.81 -34.09 3.33
N GLY A 609 18.87 -33.29 2.28
CA GLY A 609 19.09 -31.85 2.41
C GLY A 609 17.84 -31.12 2.86
N ARG A 610 18.01 -29.88 3.30
CA ARG A 610 16.90 -28.96 3.59
C ARG A 610 17.26 -27.55 3.10
N SER A 611 16.36 -26.93 2.35
CA SER A 611 16.42 -25.50 1.98
C SER A 611 15.23 -24.75 2.54
N VAL A 612 15.40 -23.45 2.72
CA VAL A 612 14.60 -22.69 3.68
C VAL A 612 14.40 -21.27 3.17
N VAL A 613 13.20 -20.74 3.33
CA VAL A 613 12.87 -19.34 3.01
C VAL A 613 12.18 -18.71 4.21
N TRP A 614 12.71 -17.60 4.69
CA TRP A 614 12.30 -16.87 5.90
C TRP A 614 12.24 -15.37 5.60
N ASP A 615 11.31 -14.67 6.21
CA ASP A 615 11.11 -13.21 6.07
C ASP A 615 12.06 -12.37 6.95
N GLY A 616 12.95 -13.04 7.70
CA GLY A 616 13.85 -12.39 8.65
C GLY A 616 13.16 -11.88 9.92
N ALA A 617 11.91 -12.31 10.22
CA ALA A 617 11.23 -11.99 11.47
C ALA A 617 12.01 -12.54 12.69
N GLU A 618 12.24 -11.68 13.69
CA GLU A 618 13.19 -11.93 14.78
C GLU A 618 12.87 -13.14 15.67
N ASN A 619 11.59 -13.54 15.73
CA ASN A 619 11.15 -14.72 16.46
C ASN A 619 11.40 -16.06 15.73
N GLY A 620 11.91 -16.02 14.49
CA GLY A 620 12.14 -17.20 13.64
C GLY A 620 10.87 -17.90 13.16
N ASN A 621 9.69 -17.32 13.39
CA ASN A 621 8.44 -17.80 12.79
C ASN A 621 8.40 -17.44 11.29
N ASN A 622 7.39 -17.93 10.58
CA ASN A 622 7.22 -17.77 9.11
C ASN A 622 8.29 -18.44 8.23
N ALA A 623 9.29 -19.13 8.79
CA ALA A 623 10.22 -19.95 8.01
C ALA A 623 9.49 -21.12 7.32
N THR A 624 9.64 -21.21 6.00
CA THR A 624 9.14 -22.31 5.15
C THR A 624 10.29 -23.23 4.75
N THR A 625 10.04 -24.54 4.67
CA THR A 625 11.08 -25.56 4.45
C THR A 625 10.77 -26.50 3.28
N LYS A 626 11.83 -26.95 2.60
CA LYS A 626 11.80 -27.93 1.52
C LYS A 626 12.91 -28.96 1.75
N ASP A 627 12.57 -30.24 1.73
CA ASP A 627 13.54 -31.33 1.84
C ASP A 627 14.04 -31.77 0.45
N HIS A 628 15.32 -32.16 0.38
CA HIS A 628 16.06 -32.47 -0.85
C HIS A 628 16.71 -33.85 -0.77
N THR A 629 16.98 -34.46 -1.92
CA THR A 629 17.59 -35.81 -2.00
C THR A 629 18.99 -35.90 -1.37
N PHE A 630 19.74 -34.79 -1.33
CA PHE A 630 21.12 -34.75 -0.83
C PHE A 630 21.34 -33.50 0.03
N PRO A 631 22.29 -33.51 1.00
CA PRO A 631 22.67 -32.36 1.80
C PRO A 631 23.05 -31.15 0.94
N LEU A 632 22.62 -29.97 1.38
CA LEU A 632 23.11 -28.69 0.86
C LEU A 632 24.17 -28.15 1.82
N TYR A 633 25.15 -27.44 1.27
CA TYR A 633 26.27 -26.88 2.03
C TYR A 633 26.26 -25.36 2.02
N ASP A 634 25.91 -24.72 0.90
CA ASP A 634 26.02 -23.26 0.75
C ASP A 634 25.01 -22.67 -0.26
N VAL A 635 24.78 -21.36 -0.17
CA VAL A 635 23.76 -20.59 -0.90
C VAL A 635 24.21 -19.13 -1.16
N HIS A 636 24.12 -18.64 -2.40
CA HIS A 636 24.45 -17.26 -2.75
C HIS A 636 23.66 -16.76 -3.97
N GLY A 637 23.42 -15.44 -4.06
CA GLY A 637 22.73 -14.81 -5.18
C GLY A 637 22.84 -13.29 -5.15
N THR A 638 22.42 -12.61 -6.22
CA THR A 638 22.24 -11.14 -6.23
C THR A 638 20.78 -10.72 -6.44
N ALA A 639 19.94 -11.62 -6.94
CA ALA A 639 18.49 -11.51 -6.98
C ALA A 639 17.84 -12.91 -6.82
N ARG A 640 16.53 -12.96 -6.54
CA ARG A 640 15.82 -14.23 -6.35
C ARG A 640 15.83 -15.16 -7.57
N SER A 641 16.09 -14.61 -8.76
CA SER A 641 16.16 -15.34 -10.04
C SER A 641 17.53 -15.99 -10.33
N ASN A 642 18.61 -15.54 -9.70
CA ASN A 642 19.95 -16.14 -9.80
C ASN A 642 20.50 -16.61 -8.45
N LEU A 643 19.63 -16.79 -7.46
CA LEU A 643 19.96 -17.41 -6.19
C LEU A 643 20.20 -18.90 -6.39
N LEU A 644 21.42 -19.36 -6.09
CA LEU A 644 21.87 -20.73 -6.23
C LEU A 644 22.17 -21.35 -4.87
N ALA A 645 21.96 -22.66 -4.74
CA ALA A 645 22.41 -23.46 -3.61
C ALA A 645 23.11 -24.74 -4.11
N VAL A 646 24.13 -25.19 -3.38
CA VAL A 646 24.99 -26.31 -3.80
C VAL A 646 25.14 -27.39 -2.74
N GLY A 647 25.46 -28.61 -3.17
CA GLY A 647 25.73 -29.72 -2.27
C GLY A 647 25.89 -31.07 -2.96
N GLY A 648 25.51 -32.14 -2.27
CA GLY A 648 25.72 -33.54 -2.67
C GLY A 648 26.11 -34.41 -1.49
N THR A 649 26.67 -35.60 -1.76
CA THR A 649 27.34 -36.44 -0.75
C THR A 649 28.79 -36.75 -1.15
N PRO A 650 29.73 -36.94 -0.21
CA PRO A 650 31.11 -37.33 -0.53
C PRO A 650 31.16 -38.59 -1.38
N GLY A 651 32.01 -38.60 -2.42
CA GLY A 651 32.11 -39.72 -3.38
C GLY A 651 30.89 -39.89 -4.30
N THR A 652 30.00 -38.91 -4.36
CA THR A 652 28.91 -38.83 -5.34
C THR A 652 28.96 -37.50 -6.09
N LYS A 653 28.28 -37.43 -7.23
CA LYS A 653 28.24 -36.24 -8.07
C LYS A 653 27.57 -35.05 -7.33
N GLY A 654 28.18 -33.87 -7.46
CA GLY A 654 27.71 -32.63 -6.88
C GLY A 654 26.52 -32.03 -7.63
N ARG A 655 25.67 -31.32 -6.89
CA ARG A 655 24.41 -30.77 -7.38
C ARG A 655 24.32 -29.26 -7.15
N ILE A 656 23.72 -28.61 -8.14
CA ILE A 656 23.40 -27.18 -8.15
C ILE A 656 21.88 -27.07 -8.25
N TYR A 657 21.30 -26.24 -7.39
CA TYR A 657 19.89 -25.93 -7.36
C TYR A 657 19.70 -24.43 -7.57
N GLN A 658 18.76 -24.03 -8.40
CA GLN A 658 18.37 -22.64 -8.62
C GLN A 658 17.06 -22.35 -7.90
N PHE A 659 16.89 -21.16 -7.36
CA PHE A 659 15.66 -20.78 -6.68
C PHE A 659 14.50 -20.57 -7.68
N ASP A 660 13.43 -21.35 -7.51
CA ASP A 660 12.18 -21.19 -8.26
C ASP A 660 11.36 -20.06 -7.62
N THR A 661 11.27 -18.93 -8.33
CA THR A 661 10.55 -17.73 -7.88
C THR A 661 9.02 -17.87 -7.90
N VAL A 662 8.48 -18.88 -8.61
CA VAL A 662 7.03 -19.15 -8.70
C VAL A 662 6.61 -20.11 -7.59
N ASN A 663 7.39 -21.18 -7.38
CA ASN A 663 7.09 -22.22 -6.40
C ASN A 663 7.75 -22.01 -5.02
N ASN A 664 8.58 -20.97 -4.87
CA ASN A 664 9.24 -20.56 -3.63
C ASN A 664 10.12 -21.66 -2.99
N PHE A 665 10.85 -22.44 -3.80
CA PHE A 665 11.85 -23.41 -3.31
C PHE A 665 13.01 -23.60 -4.28
N PHE A 666 14.11 -24.19 -3.83
CA PHE A 666 15.26 -24.53 -4.69
C PHE A 666 14.96 -25.76 -5.57
N ALA A 667 15.01 -25.61 -6.89
CA ALA A 667 14.80 -26.67 -7.87
C ALA A 667 16.15 -27.12 -8.48
N PRO A 668 16.37 -28.42 -8.75
CA PRO A 668 17.62 -28.91 -9.32
C PRO A 668 17.79 -28.46 -10.78
N VAL A 669 18.96 -27.94 -11.12
CA VAL A 669 19.29 -27.50 -12.49
C VAL A 669 19.34 -28.71 -13.45
N GLY A 670 19.01 -28.48 -14.73
CA GLY A 670 19.21 -29.48 -15.80
C GLY A 670 18.36 -30.75 -15.64
N ASN A 671 17.11 -30.63 -15.20
CA ASN A 671 16.20 -31.75 -14.88
C ASN A 671 16.78 -32.77 -13.86
N GLY A 672 17.71 -32.34 -13.00
CA GLY A 672 18.33 -33.21 -11.99
C GLY A 672 19.42 -34.13 -12.54
N THR A 673 19.99 -33.82 -13.71
CA THR A 673 21.36 -34.28 -14.03
C THR A 673 22.32 -33.70 -13.00
N ASP A 674 23.25 -34.52 -12.50
CA ASP A 674 24.28 -34.05 -11.58
C ASP A 674 25.36 -33.27 -12.34
N GLN A 675 25.80 -32.12 -11.82
CA GLN A 675 26.54 -31.11 -12.60
C GLN A 675 28.05 -31.10 -12.33
N GLY A 676 28.50 -31.59 -11.16
CA GLY A 676 29.92 -31.81 -10.87
C GLY A 676 30.20 -33.28 -10.56
N ASP A 677 31.38 -33.80 -10.89
CA ASP A 677 31.71 -35.21 -10.59
C ASP A 677 31.98 -35.50 -9.10
N GLN A 678 32.06 -34.46 -8.27
CA GLN A 678 32.34 -34.52 -6.83
C GLN A 678 31.41 -33.57 -6.04
N LEU A 679 31.37 -33.75 -4.71
CA LEU A 679 30.63 -32.88 -3.79
C LEU A 679 31.02 -31.40 -3.97
N LEU A 680 30.03 -30.52 -4.10
CA LEU A 680 30.21 -29.06 -4.04
C LEU A 680 30.02 -28.57 -2.60
N ARG A 681 30.90 -27.67 -2.14
CA ARG A 681 30.93 -27.14 -0.77
C ARG A 681 30.47 -25.68 -0.68
N ALA A 682 30.85 -24.83 -1.63
CA ALA A 682 30.58 -23.39 -1.60
C ALA A 682 30.15 -22.86 -2.98
N VAL A 683 29.41 -21.75 -3.02
CA VAL A 683 28.88 -21.09 -4.23
C VAL A 683 28.90 -19.58 -4.11
N TRP A 684 29.33 -18.88 -5.16
CA TRP A 684 29.25 -17.43 -5.27
C TRP A 684 28.63 -17.04 -6.60
N ALA A 685 27.57 -16.24 -6.57
CA ALA A 685 26.80 -15.86 -7.75
C ALA A 685 26.80 -14.34 -7.91
N LEU A 686 27.34 -13.85 -9.04
CA LEU A 686 27.52 -12.44 -9.35
C LEU A 686 26.30 -11.86 -10.08
N HIS A 687 25.89 -12.50 -11.17
CA HIS A 687 24.72 -12.09 -11.97
C HIS A 687 24.11 -13.31 -12.68
N PRO A 688 22.94 -13.20 -13.36
CA PRO A 688 22.26 -14.35 -13.96
C PRO A 688 23.04 -15.13 -15.05
N LYS A 689 24.22 -14.65 -15.46
CA LYS A 689 25.12 -15.30 -16.44
C LYS A 689 26.50 -15.67 -15.87
N LEU A 690 26.74 -15.46 -14.57
CA LEU A 690 28.02 -15.79 -13.96
C LEU A 690 27.86 -16.17 -12.48
N ALA A 691 28.21 -17.41 -12.19
CA ALA A 691 28.42 -17.91 -10.84
C ALA A 691 29.56 -18.94 -10.83
N TYR A 692 30.19 -19.10 -9.69
CA TYR A 692 31.21 -20.11 -9.42
C TYR A 692 30.78 -21.00 -8.25
N ALA A 693 31.16 -22.28 -8.29
CA ALA A 693 31.04 -23.19 -7.16
C ALA A 693 32.30 -24.03 -7.02
N VAL A 694 32.73 -24.31 -5.80
CA VAL A 694 33.93 -25.12 -5.52
C VAL A 694 33.61 -26.29 -4.59
N GLY A 695 34.46 -27.31 -4.59
CA GLY A 695 34.25 -28.50 -3.76
C GLY A 695 35.39 -29.50 -3.73
N ASP A 696 35.03 -30.75 -3.48
CA ASP A 696 35.95 -31.84 -3.19
C ASP A 696 36.90 -32.12 -4.36
N ALA A 697 38.09 -32.62 -4.02
CA ALA A 697 39.10 -33.08 -4.98
C ALA A 697 39.45 -32.03 -6.06
N ASN A 698 39.77 -30.81 -5.64
CA ASN A 698 40.11 -29.64 -6.49
C ASN A 698 39.03 -29.22 -7.52
N THR A 699 37.74 -29.49 -7.24
CA THR A 699 36.65 -29.18 -8.19
C THR A 699 36.30 -27.68 -8.20
N VAL A 700 36.34 -27.05 -9.38
CA VAL A 700 35.79 -25.71 -9.64
C VAL A 700 34.81 -25.77 -10.81
N MET A 701 33.59 -25.28 -10.61
CA MET A 701 32.54 -25.18 -11.61
C MET A 701 32.23 -23.72 -11.90
N ARG A 702 32.03 -23.37 -13.17
CA ARG A 702 31.51 -22.06 -13.61
C ARG A 702 30.15 -22.23 -14.28
N PHE A 703 29.19 -21.38 -13.94
CA PHE A 703 27.89 -21.26 -14.58
C PHE A 703 27.88 -20.06 -15.52
N ASP A 704 27.31 -20.22 -16.72
CA ASP A 704 27.24 -19.16 -17.76
C ASP A 704 25.82 -18.61 -18.00
N GLY A 705 24.84 -19.03 -17.19
CA GLY A 705 23.42 -18.70 -17.36
C GLY A 705 22.60 -19.78 -18.09
N ALA A 706 23.24 -20.67 -18.85
CA ALA A 706 22.58 -21.76 -19.58
C ALA A 706 23.22 -23.14 -19.33
N SER A 707 24.51 -23.17 -18.99
CA SER A 707 25.32 -24.38 -18.82
C SER A 707 26.29 -24.26 -17.64
N THR A 708 26.79 -25.40 -17.17
CA THR A 708 27.82 -25.50 -16.13
C THR A 708 29.06 -26.19 -16.69
N VAL A 709 30.21 -25.53 -16.61
CA VAL A 709 31.49 -25.99 -17.15
C VAL A 709 32.50 -26.13 -16.01
N GLN A 710 33.16 -27.28 -15.91
CA GLN A 710 34.28 -27.46 -14.98
C GLN A 710 35.51 -26.70 -15.49
N VAL A 711 36.16 -25.94 -14.61
CA VAL A 711 37.41 -25.22 -14.89
C VAL A 711 38.54 -25.74 -14.00
N ALA A 712 39.79 -25.37 -14.29
CA ALA A 712 40.94 -25.80 -13.51
C ALA A 712 40.91 -25.19 -12.09
N GLY A 713 41.13 -26.01 -11.07
CA GLY A 713 41.31 -25.56 -9.68
C GLY A 713 42.79 -25.35 -9.31
N PRO A 714 43.08 -24.65 -8.19
CA PRO A 714 44.43 -24.21 -7.82
C PRO A 714 45.41 -25.32 -7.43
N LEU A 715 44.93 -26.51 -7.04
CA LEU A 715 45.80 -27.59 -6.58
C LEU A 715 46.43 -28.36 -7.75
N ALA A 716 47.62 -28.93 -7.54
CA ALA A 716 48.36 -29.67 -8.57
C ALA A 716 47.72 -31.04 -8.90
N SER A 717 46.83 -31.55 -8.04
CA SER A 717 46.02 -32.74 -8.33
C SER A 717 44.70 -32.78 -7.55
N ALA A 718 43.73 -33.51 -8.09
CA ALA A 718 42.47 -33.83 -7.40
C ALA A 718 42.69 -34.64 -6.08
N SER A 719 43.85 -35.26 -5.89
CA SER A 719 44.22 -35.97 -4.65
C SER A 719 44.89 -35.10 -3.58
N GLU A 720 45.15 -33.81 -3.86
CA GLU A 720 45.87 -32.92 -2.93
C GLU A 720 44.98 -32.27 -1.86
N GLY A 721 43.67 -32.14 -2.12
CA GLY A 721 42.75 -31.53 -1.17
C GLY A 721 41.40 -31.12 -1.76
N ASP A 722 40.57 -30.55 -0.89
CA ASP A 722 39.25 -30.00 -1.20
C ASP A 722 39.31 -28.48 -1.27
N LEU A 723 38.40 -27.88 -2.03
CA LEU A 723 38.13 -26.44 -1.98
C LEU A 723 36.89 -26.22 -1.11
N VAL A 724 37.00 -25.40 -0.06
CA VAL A 724 36.01 -25.34 1.03
C VAL A 724 35.17 -24.07 1.06
N ALA A 725 35.68 -22.96 0.54
CA ALA A 725 35.00 -21.66 0.48
C ALA A 725 35.50 -20.86 -0.75
N LEU A 726 34.70 -19.93 -1.26
CA LEU A 726 35.10 -19.00 -2.33
C LEU A 726 34.47 -17.62 -2.17
N VAL A 727 35.10 -16.61 -2.77
CA VAL A 727 34.49 -15.30 -3.07
C VAL A 727 34.87 -14.91 -4.50
N ALA A 728 33.91 -14.43 -5.29
CA ALA A 728 34.18 -13.92 -6.63
C ALA A 728 33.73 -12.46 -6.75
N PHE A 729 34.48 -11.68 -7.53
CA PHE A 729 34.17 -10.29 -7.86
C PHE A 729 33.87 -10.14 -9.36
N GLY A 730 34.55 -10.91 -10.21
CA GLY A 730 34.33 -10.96 -11.66
C GLY A 730 34.53 -12.37 -12.22
N ARG A 731 34.64 -12.51 -13.54
CA ARG A 731 35.05 -13.77 -14.20
C ARG A 731 36.51 -14.10 -13.90
N ASN A 732 37.37 -13.09 -13.85
CA ASN A 732 38.82 -13.15 -13.74
C ASN A 732 39.33 -12.63 -12.38
N ALA A 733 38.41 -12.43 -11.44
CA ALA A 733 38.68 -12.12 -10.03
C ALA A 733 37.90 -13.07 -9.12
N LEU A 734 38.57 -14.16 -8.71
CA LEU A 734 38.01 -15.23 -7.91
C LEU A 734 39.04 -15.68 -6.88
N TYR A 735 38.64 -15.79 -5.61
CA TYR A 735 39.46 -16.30 -4.52
C TYR A 735 38.85 -17.58 -3.95
N ALA A 736 39.68 -18.58 -3.63
CA ALA A 736 39.24 -19.86 -3.10
C ALA A 736 40.12 -20.36 -1.95
N VAL A 737 39.50 -20.95 -0.94
CA VAL A 737 40.20 -21.62 0.17
C VAL A 737 40.36 -23.11 -0.14
N ALA A 738 41.60 -23.57 -0.22
CA ALA A 738 41.93 -24.98 -0.28
C ALA A 738 42.27 -25.54 1.11
N TYR A 739 41.86 -26.78 1.35
CA TYR A 739 42.21 -27.57 2.53
C TYR A 739 42.86 -28.89 2.12
N THR A 740 44.12 -29.07 2.48
CA THR A 740 44.91 -30.29 2.31
C THR A 740 44.91 -31.07 3.63
N PRO A 741 44.37 -32.31 3.67
CA PRO A 741 44.47 -33.18 4.84
C PRO A 741 45.91 -33.55 5.19
N ALA A 742 46.15 -33.90 6.46
CA ALA A 742 47.45 -34.40 6.90
C ALA A 742 47.86 -35.69 6.15
N SER A 743 49.12 -35.78 5.74
CA SER A 743 49.65 -36.89 4.94
C SER A 743 51.03 -37.33 5.43
N GLY A 744 51.07 -38.49 6.10
CA GLY A 744 52.28 -39.03 6.72
C GLY A 744 52.81 -38.11 7.82
N ALA A 745 53.98 -37.50 7.59
CA ALA A 745 54.57 -36.51 8.48
C ALA A 745 54.16 -35.05 8.15
N THR A 746 53.43 -34.83 7.05
CA THR A 746 52.96 -33.50 6.65
C THR A 746 51.69 -33.17 7.43
N PRO A 747 51.63 -32.05 8.17
CA PRO A 747 50.41 -31.63 8.87
C PRO A 747 49.30 -31.25 7.88
N GLN A 748 48.06 -31.17 8.38
CA GLN A 748 46.97 -30.55 7.62
C GLN A 748 47.30 -29.07 7.33
N GLN A 749 46.80 -28.53 6.23
CA GLN A 749 47.14 -27.18 5.80
C GLN A 749 45.98 -26.52 5.05
N SER A 750 45.71 -25.26 5.37
CA SER A 750 44.87 -24.38 4.54
C SER A 750 45.72 -23.42 3.72
N ARG A 751 45.30 -23.14 2.49
CA ARG A 751 45.88 -22.16 1.56
C ARG A 751 44.75 -21.35 0.94
N VAL A 752 44.98 -20.06 0.69
CA VAL A 752 44.07 -19.22 -0.10
C VAL A 752 44.72 -18.99 -1.46
N PHE A 753 43.93 -19.01 -2.52
CA PHE A 753 44.40 -18.76 -3.88
C PHE A 753 43.53 -17.71 -4.58
N GLN A 754 44.15 -16.88 -5.40
CA GLN A 754 43.56 -15.95 -6.35
C GLN A 754 43.63 -16.56 -7.76
N PHE A 755 42.58 -16.40 -8.55
CA PHE A 755 42.53 -16.72 -9.97
C PHE A 755 42.54 -15.41 -10.77
N ASP A 756 43.44 -15.31 -11.76
CA ASP A 756 43.64 -14.10 -12.59
C ASP A 756 42.85 -14.12 -13.93
N GLY A 757 42.02 -15.14 -14.16
CA GLY A 757 41.39 -15.42 -15.46
C GLY A 757 42.11 -16.52 -16.26
N SER A 758 43.38 -16.80 -15.95
CA SER A 758 44.23 -17.78 -16.65
C SER A 758 45.01 -18.72 -15.72
N THR A 759 45.53 -18.24 -14.59
CA THR A 759 46.30 -19.01 -13.60
C THR A 759 45.81 -18.80 -12.18
N TRP A 760 46.27 -19.65 -11.26
CA TRP A 760 46.02 -19.52 -9.82
C TRP A 760 47.33 -19.19 -9.08
N ARG A 761 47.35 -18.10 -8.32
CA ARG A 761 48.43 -17.72 -7.40
C ARG A 761 47.99 -17.93 -5.95
N GLN A 762 48.90 -18.29 -5.05
CA GLN A 762 48.58 -18.39 -3.61
C GLN A 762 48.67 -17.01 -2.97
N VAL A 763 47.71 -16.65 -2.11
CA VAL A 763 47.67 -15.38 -1.38
C VAL A 763 48.11 -15.59 0.07
N GLY A 764 49.26 -15.01 0.42
CA GLY A 764 49.85 -15.09 1.74
C GLY A 764 50.37 -16.47 2.15
N ALA A 765 51.03 -16.52 3.31
CA ALA A 765 51.70 -17.71 3.81
C ALA A 765 50.73 -18.91 4.06
N PRO A 766 51.11 -20.17 3.74
CA PRO A 766 50.29 -21.34 4.02
C PRO A 766 50.03 -21.55 5.51
N LEU A 767 48.76 -21.80 5.87
CA LEU A 767 48.33 -21.96 7.26
C LEU A 767 48.49 -23.43 7.70
N SER A 768 49.72 -23.78 8.11
CA SER A 768 50.09 -25.11 8.59
C SER A 768 49.45 -25.46 9.93
N GLY A 769 48.87 -26.67 10.03
CA GLY A 769 48.10 -27.15 11.18
C GLY A 769 46.64 -26.67 11.20
N VAL A 770 46.30 -25.68 10.37
CA VAL A 770 45.03 -24.95 10.41
C VAL A 770 44.01 -25.59 9.47
N ARG A 771 42.73 -25.51 9.87
CA ARG A 771 41.60 -25.76 9.00
C ARG A 771 40.67 -24.55 8.95
N LEU A 772 40.83 -23.76 7.88
CA LEU A 772 39.87 -22.72 7.53
C LEU A 772 38.51 -23.34 7.13
N ARG A 773 37.45 -22.57 7.31
CA ARG A 773 36.06 -22.98 7.07
C ARG A 773 35.33 -22.07 6.07
N ASP A 774 35.58 -20.77 6.13
CA ASP A 774 34.88 -19.77 5.33
C ASP A 774 35.80 -18.59 4.94
N LEU A 775 35.42 -17.88 3.87
CA LEU A 775 36.11 -16.75 3.26
C LEU A 775 35.08 -15.74 2.75
N ALA A 776 35.18 -14.49 3.21
CA ALA A 776 34.41 -13.36 2.67
C ALA A 776 35.34 -12.22 2.27
N GLY A 777 34.93 -11.39 1.31
CA GLY A 777 35.69 -10.22 0.88
C GLY A 777 34.84 -9.16 0.22
N THR A 778 35.33 -7.92 0.17
CA THR A 778 34.72 -6.82 -0.62
C THR A 778 35.59 -6.39 -1.81
N SER A 779 36.88 -6.70 -1.75
CA SER A 779 37.92 -6.34 -2.70
C SER A 779 39.16 -7.24 -2.43
N PRO A 780 40.11 -7.34 -3.37
CA PRO A 780 41.41 -7.99 -3.15
C PRO A 780 42.14 -7.59 -1.86
N GLU A 781 42.09 -6.30 -1.51
CA GLU A 781 42.68 -5.68 -0.30
C GLU A 781 41.85 -5.84 0.99
N ASN A 782 40.78 -6.63 0.98
CA ASN A 782 39.92 -6.84 2.17
C ASN A 782 39.31 -8.24 2.16
N LEU A 783 40.16 -9.25 2.40
CA LEU A 783 39.77 -10.65 2.50
C LEU A 783 39.82 -11.14 3.95
N TRP A 784 38.75 -11.81 4.38
CA TRP A 784 38.56 -12.31 5.73
C TRP A 784 38.38 -13.81 5.74
N VAL A 785 39.24 -14.53 6.45
CA VAL A 785 39.16 -15.99 6.61
C VAL A 785 38.95 -16.38 8.07
N VAL A 786 38.15 -17.41 8.29
CA VAL A 786 37.85 -17.94 9.63
C VAL A 786 37.93 -19.46 9.67
N GLY A 787 38.17 -20.04 10.85
CA GLY A 787 38.21 -21.49 11.03
C GLY A 787 38.41 -21.99 12.46
N GLU A 788 38.98 -23.20 12.55
CA GLU A 788 39.26 -23.91 13.80
C GLU A 788 40.40 -23.23 14.61
N ASP A 789 40.65 -23.65 15.85
CA ASP A 789 41.73 -23.14 16.75
C ASP A 789 41.81 -21.60 16.90
N GLY A 790 40.64 -20.96 16.96
CA GLY A 790 40.50 -19.51 17.12
C GLY A 790 41.01 -18.70 15.93
N TRP A 791 41.12 -19.30 14.74
CA TRP A 791 41.56 -18.57 13.54
C TRP A 791 40.47 -17.63 13.04
N ILE A 792 40.74 -16.33 13.18
CA ILE A 792 40.16 -15.23 12.42
C ILE A 792 41.36 -14.45 11.87
N ALA A 793 41.41 -14.19 10.57
CA ALA A 793 42.51 -13.44 9.98
C ALA A 793 42.08 -12.60 8.77
N HIS A 794 42.79 -11.50 8.58
CA HIS A 794 42.59 -10.52 7.52
C HIS A 794 43.78 -10.49 6.56
N TRP A 795 43.52 -10.36 5.26
CA TRP A 795 44.48 -9.94 4.26
C TRP A 795 44.12 -8.53 3.77
N PRO A 796 45.02 -7.54 3.95
CA PRO A 796 44.86 -6.15 3.51
C PRO A 796 45.37 -5.96 2.07
#